data_AF-W5UBY2-F1
#
_entry.id   AF-W5UBY2-F1
#
_cell.length_a   1.000
_cell.length_b   1.000
_cell.length_c   1.000
_cell.angle_alpha   90.00
_cell.angle_beta   90.00
_cell.angle_gamma   90.00
#
_symmetry.space_group_name_H-M   'P 1'
#
loop_
_entity.id
_entity.type
_entity.pdbx_description
1 polymer ?
#
loop_
_entity_poly.entity_id
_entity_poly.type
_entity_poly.pdbx_seq_one_letter_code
_entity_poly.pdbx_strand_id
1 'polypeptide(L)'
;MRYFGREVEVDGGVRLVMESSLSARDRVGVQDFLLLDNHTSEAAFIENLRRRYKENLIYTYIGSVLVSVNPYKELGIYSKANMERYRGVNFYEISPHIFGLADNSYRALRTTRKDQCILISGESGAGKTEASKKILQYYTATCPTRNNTHSIRERLLQSIPVLEAFGNAKTLRNDNSSRFGKYMDLQFDYKGAPIGGHILNYLLEKSRVVHQNHGERNFHIFYQLLESGDSSLLTRLGLDMTNPQHYRYLVKGNCPRVSTISDKSSWKAVSKGLTVIGFNEEEVEELLKVVASVLHLGNTLFGEDEYGQTHFTTETPLTYLTELLGVEGSALSEALTHKKIVAKGEEMIGPLTLEQALSARDALAKAIYGRTFTWLVQKINQSLAFQDEVYYTSRCSSVIGLLDIYGFEVFQSNSFEQFCINYCNEKLQQLFIEVTLKSEQEEYEAEGIGWESVEYFNNKIICDLVEEKFKGIIAILDEECLRPGDATDITFLEKLEDSLGGHAHFMTHKLANGKSRKAVGREEFRLLHYAGAVNYNVNGFLDKNNDLLYRNLKEVMCQSRNSIVKQCFHPDELTDQRRPETAATQFKLSLAKLMEILMSKEPSYVRCIKPTDTKQPERFEEVLVRHQVKYLGLMENLRVRRAGFAYRRSFEAFLQRYKPLCPDTWPNWQGKLSDGVSTLVKHLDYKPEEYKLGRSKIFIRFPKTLFRTEDALELKKPTIAITLQKCWRGYREWAKYQRIRHATITIQSWWRGVKGRRRAKRRRQAVDTIRTLIKGFILRHEPRCPDNEYFLDHVRFSYLMTIKRNLPKSVLDRTWPVPPPSLEEASVYIHRLCIRNMVNDYCRKIQPEWKNQLEQKVVASGMFRGQKDSYPQSVPRLFVGTRLENEEINLKVRQTLGSENKVKYGVPVIKYDRHGYRARPRQLLMTGSSVVLVQESKIKQRIDYGSLLGISVSSLSDGFFVLHVPTADSKQKGDLVLQSDHVIEAVTKLAVMSDKIHVVNVSQDSIRFAIARGKEGIIDFTCGAELRVVKAKNGHLAVTAPRINSSV
;
A
#
# COMPACT_ATOMS: atom_id res chain seq x y z
N MET A 1 1.50 13.29 -2.46
CA MET A 1 1.18 12.17 -3.36
C MET A 1 1.50 10.86 -2.63
N ARG A 2 0.47 10.13 -2.21
CA ARG A 2 0.60 8.82 -1.56
C ARG A 2 0.86 7.77 -2.65
N TYR A 3 2.02 7.12 -2.61
CA TYR A 3 2.25 5.89 -3.37
C TYR A 3 1.40 4.79 -2.74
N PHE A 4 0.29 4.45 -3.39
CA PHE A 4 -0.39 3.17 -3.16
C PHE A 4 0.41 2.10 -3.90
N GLY A 5 1.04 1.19 -3.15
CA GLY A 5 1.40 -0.11 -3.69
C GLY A 5 0.10 -0.82 -4.06
N ARG A 6 -0.16 -0.97 -5.36
CA ARG A 6 -1.16 -1.93 -5.85
C ARG A 6 -0.48 -3.29 -5.85
N GLU A 7 -0.74 -4.09 -4.84
CA GLU A 7 -0.75 -5.55 -5.01
C GLU A 7 -1.92 -5.85 -5.96
N VAL A 8 -1.60 -6.26 -7.18
CA VAL A 8 -2.58 -6.83 -8.10
C VAL A 8 -2.47 -8.34 -7.92
N GLU A 9 -3.37 -8.91 -7.13
CA GLU A 9 -3.64 -10.35 -7.17
C GLU A 9 -4.20 -10.67 -8.56
N VAL A 10 -3.32 -11.20 -9.41
CA VAL A 10 -3.70 -11.93 -10.61
C VAL A 10 -3.30 -13.37 -10.34
N ASP A 11 -4.17 -14.32 -10.68
CA ASP A 11 -3.95 -15.78 -10.66
C ASP A 11 -2.65 -16.25 -11.38
N GLY A 12 -1.90 -15.33 -12.00
CA GLY A 12 -0.57 -15.53 -12.57
C GLY A 12 0.62 -15.23 -11.64
N GLY A 13 0.39 -14.75 -10.41
CA GLY A 13 1.44 -14.42 -9.44
C GLY A 13 2.24 -15.64 -8.97
N VAL A 14 1.59 -16.80 -8.84
CA VAL A 14 2.22 -18.03 -8.33
C VAL A 14 3.18 -18.66 -9.35
N ARG A 15 2.93 -18.50 -10.66
CA ARG A 15 3.70 -19.19 -11.71
C ARG A 15 5.04 -18.53 -12.06
N LEU A 16 5.14 -17.20 -11.97
CA LEU A 16 6.36 -16.45 -12.33
C LEU A 16 7.30 -16.22 -11.13
N VAL A 17 6.80 -16.25 -9.89
CA VAL A 17 7.64 -16.22 -8.68
C VAL A 17 8.40 -17.53 -8.48
N MET A 18 7.93 -18.64 -9.08
CA MET A 18 8.67 -19.90 -9.08
C MET A 18 10.06 -19.73 -9.69
N GLU A 19 10.20 -19.00 -10.80
CA GLU A 19 11.41 -18.94 -11.64
C GLU A 19 12.67 -18.35 -10.96
N SER A 20 12.51 -17.56 -9.89
CA SER A 20 13.62 -16.93 -9.14
C SER A 20 14.21 -17.82 -8.04
N SER A 21 13.51 -18.87 -7.60
CA SER A 21 13.97 -19.74 -6.53
C SER A 21 14.86 -20.88 -7.05
N LEU A 22 16.01 -21.13 -6.39
CA LEU A 22 16.94 -22.23 -6.73
C LEU A 22 16.22 -23.59 -6.87
N SER A 23 15.21 -23.85 -6.03
CA SER A 23 14.39 -25.07 -6.04
C SER A 23 13.50 -25.23 -7.27
N ALA A 24 13.16 -24.14 -7.97
CA ALA A 24 12.35 -24.21 -9.19
C ALA A 24 13.19 -24.38 -10.45
N ARG A 25 14.49 -24.03 -10.44
CA ARG A 25 15.40 -24.20 -11.58
C ARG A 25 15.53 -25.67 -11.99
N ASP A 26 15.60 -26.58 -11.01
CA ASP A 26 15.69 -28.02 -11.28
C ASP A 26 14.40 -28.59 -11.91
N ARG A 27 13.24 -28.02 -11.55
CA ARG A 27 11.92 -28.45 -12.06
C ARG A 27 11.57 -27.85 -13.42
N VAL A 28 11.82 -26.56 -13.62
CA VAL A 28 11.34 -25.76 -14.76
C VAL A 28 12.39 -25.62 -15.85
N GLY A 29 13.68 -25.77 -15.52
CA GLY A 29 14.80 -25.51 -16.41
C GLY A 29 15.32 -24.08 -16.29
N VAL A 30 16.31 -23.78 -17.13
CA VAL A 30 17.14 -22.59 -17.05
C VAL A 30 16.66 -21.52 -18.02
N GLN A 31 16.53 -20.27 -17.55
CA GLN A 31 16.01 -19.14 -18.32
C GLN A 31 16.95 -18.64 -19.41
N ASP A 32 18.27 -18.78 -19.20
CA ASP A 32 19.31 -18.43 -20.14
C ASP A 32 20.21 -19.63 -20.39
N PHE A 33 20.43 -20.01 -21.64
CA PHE A 33 21.30 -21.11 -22.03
C PHE A 33 22.76 -20.90 -21.60
N LEU A 34 23.20 -19.66 -21.33
CA LEU A 34 24.54 -19.41 -20.78
C LEU A 34 24.77 -20.04 -19.39
N LEU A 35 23.68 -20.35 -18.67
CA LEU A 35 23.70 -20.98 -17.35
C LEU A 35 23.68 -22.51 -17.38
N LEU A 36 23.57 -23.14 -18.56
CA LEU A 36 23.56 -24.60 -18.65
C LEU A 36 24.93 -25.18 -18.27
N ASP A 37 24.99 -26.13 -17.34
CA ASP A 37 26.26 -26.72 -16.91
C ASP A 37 26.95 -27.48 -18.08
N ASN A 38 26.20 -28.33 -18.79
CA ASN A 38 26.67 -29.14 -19.94
C ASN A 38 26.46 -28.46 -21.31
N HIS A 39 27.03 -27.27 -21.50
CA HIS A 39 26.92 -26.45 -22.72
C HIS A 39 27.43 -27.08 -24.03
N THR A 40 28.29 -28.10 -23.97
CA THR A 40 28.77 -28.80 -25.17
C THR A 40 27.78 -29.87 -25.65
N SER A 41 26.85 -30.29 -24.79
CA SER A 41 25.87 -31.33 -25.09
C SER A 41 24.60 -30.74 -25.70
N GLU A 42 24.35 -31.11 -26.96
CA GLU A 42 23.10 -30.78 -27.66
C GLU A 42 21.87 -31.39 -26.96
N ALA A 43 22.02 -32.58 -26.35
CA ALA A 43 20.94 -33.23 -25.61
C ALA A 43 20.49 -32.41 -24.38
N ALA A 44 21.44 -31.80 -23.66
CA ALA A 44 21.13 -30.95 -22.50
C ALA A 44 20.39 -29.67 -22.91
N PHE A 45 20.74 -29.10 -24.06
CA PHE A 45 20.08 -27.93 -24.64
C PHE A 45 18.60 -28.23 -24.96
N ILE A 46 18.35 -29.33 -25.65
CA ILE A 46 16.99 -29.73 -26.07
C ILE A 46 16.14 -30.12 -24.85
N GLU A 47 16.73 -30.82 -23.88
CA GLU A 47 16.04 -31.18 -22.65
C GLU A 47 15.58 -29.94 -21.87
N ASN A 48 16.39 -28.88 -21.84
CA ASN A 48 16.00 -27.61 -21.23
C ASN A 48 14.80 -26.96 -21.94
N LEU A 49 14.81 -26.92 -23.28
CA LEU A 49 13.65 -26.45 -24.06
C LEU A 49 12.40 -27.27 -23.77
N ARG A 50 12.54 -28.60 -23.71
CA ARG A 50 11.43 -29.52 -23.46
C ARG A 50 10.80 -29.30 -22.08
N ARG A 51 11.62 -29.15 -21.02
CA ARG A 51 11.15 -28.87 -19.65
C ARG A 51 10.38 -27.56 -19.57
N ARG A 52 10.94 -26.49 -20.15
CA ARG A 52 10.29 -25.16 -20.18
C ARG A 52 9.00 -25.16 -20.98
N TYR A 53 9.01 -25.81 -22.15
CA TYR A 53 7.82 -25.93 -23.00
C TYR A 53 6.67 -26.65 -22.30
N LYS A 54 6.97 -27.72 -21.54
CA LYS A 54 5.97 -28.46 -20.75
C LYS A 54 5.25 -27.59 -19.71
N GLU A 55 5.93 -26.59 -19.16
CA GLU A 55 5.37 -25.63 -18.20
C GLU A 55 4.73 -24.39 -18.87
N ASN A 56 4.60 -24.39 -20.21
CA ASN A 56 4.12 -23.27 -21.04
C ASN A 56 5.05 -22.05 -21.06
N LEU A 57 6.33 -22.25 -20.78
CA LEU A 57 7.37 -21.22 -20.90
C LEU A 57 8.04 -21.34 -22.26
N ILE A 58 7.53 -20.57 -23.22
CA ILE A 58 7.95 -20.64 -24.62
C ILE A 58 9.21 -19.85 -24.95
N TYR A 59 9.62 -18.94 -24.06
CA TYR A 59 10.73 -18.03 -24.25
C TYR A 59 11.93 -18.43 -23.41
N THR A 60 13.11 -18.43 -24.02
CA THR A 60 14.39 -18.72 -23.35
C THR A 60 15.49 -17.87 -23.97
N TYR A 61 16.42 -17.32 -23.17
CA TYR A 61 17.52 -16.50 -23.67
C TYR A 61 18.77 -17.31 -24.01
N ILE A 62 19.58 -16.80 -24.95
CA ILE A 62 20.99 -17.15 -25.15
C ILE A 62 21.74 -15.81 -25.12
N GLY A 63 22.10 -15.33 -23.93
CA GLY A 63 22.57 -13.95 -23.76
C GLY A 63 21.54 -12.94 -24.26
N SER A 64 21.85 -12.17 -25.32
CA SER A 64 20.91 -11.20 -25.92
C SER A 64 19.95 -11.78 -26.96
N VAL A 65 20.15 -13.04 -27.38
CA VAL A 65 19.29 -13.72 -28.36
C VAL A 65 18.09 -14.35 -27.66
N LEU A 66 16.90 -14.21 -28.25
CA LEU A 66 15.68 -14.82 -27.73
C LEU A 66 15.28 -16.05 -28.56
N VAL A 67 15.15 -17.21 -27.89
CA VAL A 67 14.56 -18.41 -28.46
C VAL A 67 13.07 -18.45 -28.14
N SER A 68 12.22 -18.70 -29.15
CA SER A 68 10.76 -18.72 -29.05
C SER A 68 10.21 -20.03 -29.60
N VAL A 69 9.62 -20.88 -28.77
CA VAL A 69 9.01 -22.15 -29.19
C VAL A 69 7.51 -21.98 -29.41
N ASN A 70 6.98 -22.33 -30.59
CA ASN A 70 5.56 -22.12 -30.90
C ASN A 70 4.63 -22.94 -29.97
N PRO A 71 3.75 -22.33 -29.16
CA PRO A 71 2.86 -23.07 -28.26
C PRO A 71 1.68 -23.79 -28.96
N TYR A 72 1.33 -23.43 -30.20
CA TYR A 72 0.09 -23.86 -30.88
C TYR A 72 -1.22 -23.63 -30.09
N LYS A 73 -1.17 -22.79 -29.04
CA LYS A 73 -2.32 -22.32 -28.27
C LYS A 73 -2.10 -20.88 -27.81
N GLU A 74 -3.18 -20.16 -27.56
CA GLU A 74 -3.08 -18.81 -27.01
C GLU A 74 -2.67 -18.85 -25.54
N LEU A 75 -1.60 -18.14 -25.21
CA LEU A 75 -1.13 -17.96 -23.85
C LEU A 75 -1.49 -16.53 -23.38
N GLY A 76 -1.98 -16.40 -22.14
CA GLY A 76 -2.31 -15.11 -21.50
C GLY A 76 -1.11 -14.19 -21.19
N ILE A 77 0.01 -14.35 -21.90
CA ILE A 77 1.28 -13.66 -21.67
C ILE A 77 1.38 -12.32 -22.43
N TYR A 78 0.49 -12.05 -23.38
CA TYR A 78 0.52 -10.84 -24.22
C TYR A 78 -0.46 -9.74 -23.78
N SER A 79 -0.88 -9.71 -22.52
CA SER A 79 -1.78 -8.68 -21.98
C SER A 79 -1.10 -7.31 -21.85
N LYS A 80 -1.88 -6.23 -21.81
CA LYS A 80 -1.35 -4.87 -21.57
C LYS A 80 -0.56 -4.80 -20.26
N ALA A 81 -1.10 -5.41 -19.19
CA ALA A 81 -0.44 -5.49 -17.89
C ALA A 81 0.98 -6.11 -17.98
N ASN A 82 1.16 -7.13 -18.82
CA ASN A 82 2.49 -7.69 -19.06
C ASN A 82 3.36 -6.71 -19.85
N MET A 83 2.85 -6.00 -20.86
CA MET A 83 3.61 -4.95 -21.56
C MET A 83 4.11 -3.87 -20.59
N GLU A 84 3.29 -3.41 -19.65
CA GLU A 84 3.73 -2.46 -18.62
C GLU A 84 4.79 -3.05 -17.69
N ARG A 85 4.71 -4.35 -17.37
CA ARG A 85 5.69 -5.03 -16.51
C ARG A 85 7.09 -5.10 -17.14
N TYR A 86 7.19 -5.28 -18.45
CA TYR A 86 8.48 -5.34 -19.16
C TYR A 86 9.06 -3.95 -19.49
N ARG A 87 8.29 -2.88 -19.28
CA ARG A 87 8.67 -1.52 -19.65
C ARG A 87 9.76 -0.97 -18.74
N GLY A 88 10.91 -0.62 -19.32
CA GLY A 88 12.01 0.02 -18.60
C GLY A 88 12.76 -0.89 -17.63
N VAL A 89 12.57 -2.21 -17.74
CA VAL A 89 13.24 -3.22 -16.92
C VAL A 89 14.41 -3.81 -17.70
N ASN A 90 15.51 -4.14 -17.02
CA ASN A 90 16.68 -4.72 -17.69
C ASN A 90 16.44 -6.19 -18.04
N PHE A 91 17.14 -6.65 -19.08
CA PHE A 91 16.97 -7.97 -19.71
C PHE A 91 17.14 -9.16 -18.75
N TYR A 92 18.00 -9.05 -17.74
CA TYR A 92 18.30 -10.10 -16.75
C TYR A 92 17.52 -9.98 -15.43
N GLU A 93 16.70 -8.94 -15.27
CA GLU A 93 15.91 -8.71 -14.05
C GLU A 93 14.53 -9.36 -14.10
N ILE A 94 14.11 -9.80 -15.29
CA ILE A 94 12.78 -10.36 -15.54
C ILE A 94 12.90 -11.64 -16.39
N SER A 95 11.89 -12.51 -16.28
CA SER A 95 11.77 -13.75 -17.04
C SER A 95 11.87 -13.51 -18.56
N PRO A 96 12.40 -14.47 -19.33
CA PRO A 96 12.54 -14.30 -20.77
C PRO A 96 11.22 -14.03 -21.49
N HIS A 97 11.20 -12.96 -22.29
CA HIS A 97 10.04 -12.59 -23.10
C HIS A 97 10.41 -11.71 -24.29
N ILE A 98 9.58 -11.77 -25.34
CA ILE A 98 9.72 -10.94 -26.54
C ILE A 98 9.61 -9.43 -26.26
N PHE A 99 8.80 -9.06 -25.26
CA PHE A 99 8.67 -7.66 -24.82
C PHE A 99 9.95 -7.14 -24.15
N GLY A 100 10.71 -7.99 -23.45
CA GLY A 100 12.01 -7.60 -22.90
C GLY A 100 13.02 -7.24 -24.00
N LEU A 101 12.99 -7.98 -25.12
CA LEU A 101 13.80 -7.69 -26.31
C LEU A 101 13.35 -6.41 -27.02
N ALA A 102 12.04 -6.22 -27.20
CA ALA A 102 11.50 -5.00 -27.78
C ALA A 102 11.82 -3.75 -26.94
N ASP A 103 11.64 -3.83 -25.61
CA ASP A 103 11.98 -2.74 -24.68
C ASP A 103 13.47 -2.41 -24.71
N ASN A 104 14.33 -3.42 -24.72
CA ASN A 104 15.77 -3.23 -24.79
C ASN A 104 16.19 -2.53 -26.09
N SER A 105 15.64 -2.96 -27.23
CA SER A 105 15.89 -2.33 -28.54
C SER A 105 15.42 -0.86 -28.55
N TYR A 106 14.23 -0.58 -28.00
CA TYR A 106 13.72 0.78 -27.90
C TYR A 106 14.53 1.67 -26.95
N ARG A 107 14.99 1.14 -25.81
CA ARG A 107 15.87 1.86 -24.89
C ARG A 107 17.24 2.11 -25.49
N ALA A 108 17.81 1.13 -26.20
CA ALA A 108 19.07 1.28 -26.92
C ALA A 108 18.96 2.44 -27.91
N LEU A 109 17.93 2.43 -28.78
CA LEU A 109 17.65 3.54 -29.71
C LEU A 109 17.59 4.90 -29.02
N ARG A 110 16.89 5.01 -27.88
CA ARG A 110 16.77 6.30 -27.15
C ARG A 110 18.06 6.76 -26.50
N THR A 111 18.90 5.81 -26.04
CA THR A 111 20.11 6.11 -25.26
C THR A 111 21.32 6.33 -26.16
N THR A 112 21.53 5.45 -27.13
CA THR A 112 22.70 5.48 -28.02
C THR A 112 22.46 6.32 -29.27
N ARG A 113 21.19 6.63 -29.59
CA ARG A 113 20.77 7.27 -30.86
C ARG A 113 21.19 6.49 -32.11
N LYS A 114 21.52 5.21 -31.96
CA LYS A 114 21.83 4.31 -33.06
C LYS A 114 20.58 3.58 -33.53
N ASP A 115 20.48 3.39 -34.83
CA ASP A 115 19.43 2.58 -35.44
C ASP A 115 19.54 1.12 -34.99
N GLN A 116 18.40 0.48 -34.80
CA GLN A 116 18.27 -0.88 -34.29
C GLN A 116 17.62 -1.76 -35.35
N CYS A 117 17.92 -3.06 -35.32
CA CYS A 117 17.23 -4.03 -36.16
C CYS A 117 16.91 -5.29 -35.35
N ILE A 118 15.71 -5.82 -35.46
CA ILE A 118 15.32 -7.12 -34.89
C ILE A 118 15.15 -8.11 -36.02
N LEU A 119 16.02 -9.12 -36.07
CA LEU A 119 15.99 -10.20 -37.04
C LEU A 119 15.25 -11.40 -36.47
N ILE A 120 14.16 -11.79 -37.11
CA ILE A 120 13.32 -12.92 -36.72
C ILE A 120 13.52 -14.05 -37.73
N SER A 121 14.01 -15.20 -37.26
CA SER A 121 14.34 -16.35 -38.09
C SER A 121 13.76 -17.63 -37.50
N GLY A 122 13.57 -18.66 -38.32
CA GLY A 122 12.90 -19.90 -37.92
C GLY A 122 12.26 -20.60 -39.11
N GLU A 123 12.00 -21.89 -38.99
CA GLU A 123 11.31 -22.68 -40.02
C GLU A 123 9.90 -22.11 -40.33
N SER A 124 9.34 -22.47 -41.49
CA SER A 124 7.95 -22.11 -41.78
C SER A 124 7.00 -22.72 -40.74
N GLY A 125 6.10 -21.89 -40.19
CA GLY A 125 5.19 -22.29 -39.10
C GLY A 125 5.76 -22.19 -37.69
N ALA A 126 7.02 -21.74 -37.51
CA ALA A 126 7.61 -21.53 -36.18
C ALA A 126 7.08 -20.31 -35.42
N GLY A 127 6.26 -19.45 -36.05
CA GLY A 127 5.63 -18.28 -35.41
C GLY A 127 6.36 -16.94 -35.61
N LYS A 128 7.18 -16.80 -36.66
CA LYS A 128 7.92 -15.55 -36.97
C LYS A 128 7.02 -14.32 -37.14
N THR A 129 5.97 -14.46 -37.95
CA THR A 129 5.02 -13.38 -38.22
C THR A 129 4.25 -12.96 -36.97
N GLU A 130 3.87 -13.92 -36.11
CA GLU A 130 3.27 -13.61 -34.81
C GLU A 130 4.27 -12.89 -33.89
N ALA A 131 5.54 -13.31 -33.83
CA ALA A 131 6.57 -12.60 -33.09
C ALA A 131 6.73 -11.14 -33.56
N SER A 132 6.79 -10.91 -34.88
CA SER A 132 6.83 -9.55 -35.46
C SER A 132 5.61 -8.72 -35.05
N LYS A 133 4.41 -9.31 -35.12
CA LYS A 133 3.16 -8.67 -34.72
C LYS A 133 3.14 -8.31 -33.23
N LYS A 134 3.63 -9.18 -32.33
CA LYS A 134 3.71 -8.88 -30.89
C LYS A 134 4.70 -7.75 -30.59
N ILE A 135 5.84 -7.69 -31.29
CA ILE A 135 6.80 -6.59 -31.16
C ILE A 135 6.16 -5.26 -31.61
N LEU A 136 5.46 -5.26 -32.75
CA LEU A 136 4.79 -4.06 -33.25
C LEU A 136 3.66 -3.60 -32.31
N GLN A 137 2.89 -4.54 -31.75
CA GLN A 137 1.88 -4.26 -30.72
C GLN A 137 2.49 -3.65 -29.46
N TYR A 138 3.66 -4.13 -29.02
CA TYR A 138 4.37 -3.57 -27.87
C TYR A 138 4.77 -2.11 -28.10
N TYR A 139 5.40 -1.80 -29.26
CA TYR A 139 5.76 -0.42 -29.59
C TYR A 139 4.54 0.49 -29.72
N THR A 140 3.45 -0.03 -30.30
CA THR A 140 2.18 0.69 -30.45
C THR A 140 1.55 1.05 -29.11
N ALA A 141 1.64 0.19 -28.11
CA ALA A 141 1.06 0.39 -26.78
C ALA A 141 1.94 1.23 -25.84
N THR A 142 3.27 1.07 -25.89
CA THR A 142 4.19 1.64 -24.89
C THR A 142 4.83 2.95 -25.29
N CYS A 143 4.95 3.24 -26.59
CA CYS A 143 5.61 4.45 -27.08
C CYS A 143 4.72 5.71 -26.91
N PRO A 144 5.31 6.88 -26.61
CA PRO A 144 4.58 8.13 -26.45
C PRO A 144 3.84 8.53 -27.73
N THR A 145 2.64 9.07 -27.59
CA THR A 145 1.73 9.43 -28.70
C THR A 145 1.79 10.94 -28.97
N ARG A 146 1.94 11.35 -30.24
CA ARG A 146 1.60 12.72 -30.71
C ARG A 146 0.17 12.74 -31.27
N ASN A 147 -0.49 13.90 -31.27
CA ASN A 147 -1.92 14.06 -31.62
C ASN A 147 -2.37 13.49 -32.98
N ASN A 148 -1.47 13.22 -33.95
CA ASN A 148 -1.76 12.56 -35.24
C ASN A 148 -1.17 11.15 -35.42
N THR A 149 -0.46 10.59 -34.43
CA THR A 149 0.28 9.31 -34.56
C THR A 149 -0.56 8.06 -34.29
N HIS A 150 -1.81 8.23 -33.84
CA HIS A 150 -2.72 7.09 -33.63
C HIS A 150 -3.08 6.40 -34.96
N SER A 151 -3.15 7.17 -36.06
CA SER A 151 -3.43 6.65 -37.41
C SER A 151 -2.28 5.81 -37.96
N ILE A 152 -1.01 6.22 -37.77
CA ILE A 152 0.16 5.52 -38.32
C ILE A 152 0.35 4.15 -37.68
N ARG A 153 0.17 4.06 -36.35
CA ARG A 153 0.24 2.79 -35.61
C ARG A 153 -0.82 1.80 -36.09
N GLU A 154 -2.04 2.30 -36.29
CA GLU A 154 -3.15 1.49 -36.78
C GLU A 154 -2.92 1.07 -38.24
N ARG A 155 -2.48 1.98 -39.11
CA ARG A 155 -2.10 1.68 -40.51
C ARG A 155 -1.02 0.61 -40.61
N LEU A 156 0.04 0.68 -39.79
CA LEU A 156 1.08 -0.35 -39.73
C LEU A 156 0.50 -1.72 -39.38
N LEU A 157 -0.32 -1.80 -38.33
CA LEU A 157 -0.94 -3.06 -37.90
C LEU A 157 -1.96 -3.59 -38.94
N GLN A 158 -2.72 -2.71 -39.58
CA GLN A 158 -3.71 -3.07 -40.61
C GLN A 158 -3.09 -3.40 -41.98
N SER A 159 -1.85 -2.98 -42.24
CA SER A 159 -1.11 -3.38 -43.44
C SER A 159 -0.73 -4.87 -43.46
N ILE A 160 -0.61 -5.49 -42.28
CA ILE A 160 -0.19 -6.90 -42.16
C ILE A 160 -1.20 -7.84 -42.83
N PRO A 161 -2.52 -7.82 -42.50
CA PRO A 161 -3.50 -8.66 -43.19
C PRO A 161 -3.51 -8.52 -44.71
N VAL A 162 -3.29 -7.30 -45.23
CA VAL A 162 -3.23 -7.04 -46.68
C VAL A 162 -2.00 -7.71 -47.30
N LEU A 163 -0.82 -7.54 -46.69
CA LEU A 163 0.40 -8.19 -47.14
C LEU A 163 0.32 -9.73 -47.00
N GLU A 164 -0.33 -10.26 -45.97
CA GLU A 164 -0.56 -11.70 -45.83
C GLU A 164 -1.51 -12.24 -46.92
N ALA A 165 -2.54 -11.49 -47.31
CA ALA A 165 -3.45 -11.92 -48.37
C ALA A 165 -2.75 -12.10 -49.73
N PHE A 166 -1.89 -11.14 -50.10
CA PHE A 166 -1.17 -11.14 -51.38
C PHE A 166 0.19 -11.86 -51.35
N GLY A 167 0.76 -12.08 -50.17
CA GLY A 167 2.12 -12.61 -50.03
C GLY A 167 2.22 -13.96 -49.31
N ASN A 168 1.15 -14.41 -48.66
CA ASN A 168 1.14 -15.71 -47.98
C ASN A 168 0.28 -16.74 -48.71
N ALA A 169 0.66 -18.00 -48.53
CA ALA A 169 -0.05 -19.13 -49.08
C ALA A 169 0.01 -20.34 -48.13
N LYS A 170 -0.87 -21.31 -48.39
CA LYS A 170 -0.85 -22.60 -47.69
C LYS A 170 0.17 -23.52 -48.35
N THR A 171 1.11 -24.01 -47.56
CA THR A 171 2.12 -25.02 -47.93
C THR A 171 1.82 -26.33 -47.17
N LEU A 172 2.58 -27.40 -47.46
CA LEU A 172 2.45 -28.66 -46.72
C LEU A 172 2.76 -28.52 -45.21
N ARG A 173 3.65 -27.59 -44.83
CA ARG A 173 4.12 -27.43 -43.44
C ARG A 173 3.38 -26.36 -42.63
N ASN A 174 2.82 -25.36 -43.30
CA ASN A 174 2.20 -24.19 -42.68
C ASN A 174 1.02 -23.68 -43.52
N ASP A 175 -0.10 -23.38 -42.87
CA ASP A 175 -1.33 -22.93 -43.55
C ASP A 175 -1.28 -21.46 -43.96
N ASN A 176 -0.47 -20.64 -43.28
CA ASN A 176 -0.25 -19.22 -43.57
C ASN A 176 1.27 -18.96 -43.68
N SER A 177 1.89 -19.50 -44.72
CA SER A 177 3.33 -19.36 -44.96
C SER A 177 3.62 -18.10 -45.76
N SER A 178 4.42 -17.19 -45.21
CA SER A 178 4.95 -16.07 -45.99
C SER A 178 5.85 -16.56 -47.11
N ARG A 179 5.51 -16.17 -48.34
CA ARG A 179 6.26 -16.47 -49.58
C ARG A 179 6.88 -15.21 -50.17
N PHE A 180 7.07 -14.19 -49.33
CA PHE A 180 7.95 -13.05 -49.53
C PHE A 180 8.66 -12.69 -48.22
N GLY A 181 9.79 -12.01 -48.31
CA GLY A 181 10.57 -11.50 -47.18
C GLY A 181 10.14 -10.07 -46.92
N LYS A 182 9.96 -9.73 -45.66
CA LYS A 182 9.43 -8.43 -45.25
C LYS A 182 10.38 -7.77 -44.27
N TYR A 183 10.87 -6.60 -44.64
CA TYR A 183 11.61 -5.72 -43.77
C TYR A 183 10.79 -4.47 -43.49
N MET A 184 10.51 -4.17 -42.23
CA MET A 184 9.71 -3.02 -41.82
C MET A 184 10.55 -2.08 -40.96
N ASP A 185 10.84 -0.89 -41.47
CA ASP A 185 11.42 0.20 -40.69
C ASP A 185 10.33 0.96 -39.96
N LEU A 186 10.48 1.09 -38.65
CA LEU A 186 9.69 1.97 -37.80
C LEU A 186 10.52 3.20 -37.47
N GLN A 187 10.08 4.37 -37.90
CA GLN A 187 10.78 5.63 -37.70
C GLN A 187 10.31 6.30 -36.41
N PHE A 188 11.27 6.76 -35.61
CA PHE A 188 11.03 7.43 -34.33
C PHE A 188 11.61 8.84 -34.33
N ASP A 189 10.89 9.79 -33.72
CA ASP A 189 11.41 11.12 -33.46
C ASP A 189 12.45 11.12 -32.33
N TYR A 190 13.12 12.26 -32.12
CA TYR A 190 14.09 12.41 -31.03
C TYR A 190 13.49 12.21 -29.62
N LYS A 191 12.16 12.32 -29.44
CA LYS A 191 11.47 12.05 -28.17
C LYS A 191 11.14 10.55 -27.99
N GLY A 192 11.28 9.75 -29.05
CA GLY A 192 10.96 8.32 -29.08
C GLY A 192 9.50 8.03 -29.45
N ALA A 193 8.78 8.96 -30.07
CA ALA A 193 7.44 8.73 -30.61
C ALA A 193 7.53 8.20 -32.05
N PRO A 194 6.72 7.19 -32.44
CA PRO A 194 6.69 6.69 -33.80
C PRO A 194 6.06 7.75 -34.72
N ILE A 195 6.74 8.08 -35.81
CA ILE A 195 6.38 9.14 -36.76
C ILE A 195 6.07 8.63 -38.16
N GLY A 196 6.54 7.44 -38.52
CA GLY A 196 6.36 6.89 -39.85
C GLY A 196 6.91 5.48 -39.94
N GLY A 197 6.78 4.88 -41.11
CA GLY A 197 7.39 3.59 -41.39
C GLY A 197 7.61 3.34 -42.87
N HIS A 198 8.44 2.35 -43.16
CA HIS A 198 8.76 1.94 -44.51
C HIS A 198 8.87 0.42 -44.59
N ILE A 199 8.20 -0.19 -45.56
CA ILE A 199 8.15 -1.63 -45.78
C ILE A 199 8.91 -1.93 -47.08
N LEU A 200 9.95 -2.75 -46.97
CA LEU A 200 10.67 -3.32 -48.09
C LEU A 200 10.25 -4.78 -48.23
N ASN A 201 9.71 -5.13 -49.40
CA ASN A 201 9.45 -6.52 -49.77
C ASN A 201 10.61 -7.08 -50.59
N TYR A 202 10.93 -8.34 -50.32
CA TYR A 202 11.96 -9.08 -51.03
C TYR A 202 11.37 -10.41 -51.51
N LEU A 203 11.84 -10.91 -52.65
CA LEU A 203 11.69 -12.31 -53.05
C LEU A 203 10.23 -12.84 -52.98
N LEU A 204 9.29 -12.16 -53.65
CA LEU A 204 7.97 -12.76 -53.84
C LEU A 204 8.10 -14.02 -54.71
N GLU A 205 7.57 -15.15 -54.25
CA GLU A 205 7.55 -16.42 -55.00
C GLU A 205 6.56 -16.34 -56.19
N LYS A 206 6.95 -15.63 -57.26
CA LYS A 206 6.11 -15.39 -58.44
C LYS A 206 5.64 -16.70 -59.10
N SER A 207 6.47 -17.74 -59.09
CA SER A 207 6.14 -19.05 -59.67
C SER A 207 4.86 -19.66 -59.07
N ARG A 208 4.53 -19.34 -57.81
CA ARG A 208 3.31 -19.80 -57.14
C ARG A 208 2.02 -19.33 -57.81
N VAL A 209 2.04 -18.22 -58.53
CA VAL A 209 0.88 -17.68 -59.24
C VAL A 209 0.38 -18.69 -60.28
N VAL A 210 1.30 -19.36 -60.98
CA VAL A 210 0.98 -20.23 -62.13
C VAL A 210 1.08 -21.72 -61.82
N HIS A 211 1.85 -22.11 -60.80
CA HIS A 211 2.11 -23.49 -60.43
C HIS A 211 2.11 -23.69 -58.91
N GLN A 212 1.49 -24.76 -58.43
CA GLN A 212 1.50 -25.15 -57.02
C GLN A 212 1.75 -26.65 -56.89
N ASN A 213 2.50 -27.05 -55.88
CA ASN A 213 2.72 -28.45 -55.55
C ASN A 213 1.43 -29.09 -55.01
N HIS A 214 1.32 -30.41 -55.13
CA HIS A 214 0.19 -31.16 -54.61
C HIS A 214 0.01 -30.92 -53.09
N GLY A 215 -1.21 -30.54 -52.67
CA GLY A 215 -1.55 -30.22 -51.29
C GLY A 215 -1.34 -28.75 -50.89
N GLU A 216 -0.74 -27.92 -51.76
CA GLU A 216 -0.54 -26.49 -51.54
C GLU A 216 -1.66 -25.64 -52.15
N ARG A 217 -1.71 -24.36 -51.78
CA ARG A 217 -2.58 -23.34 -52.40
C ARG A 217 -1.77 -22.27 -53.11
N ASN A 218 -2.48 -21.54 -53.98
CA ASN A 218 -2.04 -20.23 -54.46
C ASN A 218 -2.15 -19.20 -53.32
N PHE A 219 -1.83 -17.92 -53.58
CA PHE A 219 -1.95 -16.84 -52.59
C PHE A 219 -3.38 -16.70 -52.05
N HIS A 220 -3.52 -16.32 -50.77
CA HIS A 220 -4.80 -16.31 -50.09
C HIS A 220 -5.84 -15.37 -50.74
N ILE A 221 -5.41 -14.25 -51.33
CA ILE A 221 -6.29 -13.26 -51.95
C ILE A 221 -7.23 -13.86 -53.00
N PHE A 222 -6.79 -14.86 -53.78
CA PHE A 222 -7.63 -15.50 -54.79
C PHE A 222 -8.82 -16.24 -54.16
N TYR A 223 -8.58 -16.96 -53.07
CA TYR A 223 -9.62 -17.70 -52.35
C TYR A 223 -10.52 -16.76 -51.55
N GLN A 224 -9.94 -15.73 -50.93
CA GLN A 224 -10.68 -14.70 -50.19
C GLN A 224 -11.61 -13.88 -51.10
N LEU A 225 -11.21 -13.61 -52.35
CA LEU A 225 -12.04 -12.93 -53.34
C LEU A 225 -13.25 -13.79 -53.73
N LEU A 226 -13.03 -15.07 -54.02
CA LEU A 226 -14.12 -16.01 -54.37
C LEU A 226 -15.11 -16.22 -53.21
N GLU A 227 -14.63 -16.25 -51.96
CA GLU A 227 -15.47 -16.41 -50.76
C GLU A 227 -15.92 -15.06 -50.12
N SER A 228 -15.73 -13.94 -50.80
CA SER A 228 -16.06 -12.58 -50.31
C SER A 228 -17.54 -12.42 -49.96
N GLY A 229 -18.43 -13.14 -50.65
CA GLY A 229 -19.87 -13.11 -50.45
C GLY A 229 -20.60 -11.97 -51.17
N ASP A 230 -19.91 -11.18 -51.99
CA ASP A 230 -20.49 -10.11 -52.81
C ASP A 230 -20.73 -10.60 -54.25
N SER A 231 -21.95 -11.07 -54.51
CA SER A 231 -22.34 -11.57 -55.83
C SER A 231 -22.29 -10.49 -56.91
N SER A 232 -22.52 -9.22 -56.55
CA SER A 232 -22.50 -8.11 -57.49
C SER A 232 -21.08 -7.80 -57.99
N LEU A 233 -20.10 -7.84 -57.09
CA LEU A 233 -18.68 -7.65 -57.42
C LEU A 233 -18.15 -8.83 -58.25
N LEU A 234 -18.47 -10.06 -57.86
CA LEU A 234 -18.02 -11.26 -58.59
C LEU A 234 -18.57 -11.30 -60.01
N THR A 235 -19.84 -10.91 -60.22
CA THR A 235 -20.44 -10.83 -61.55
C THR A 235 -19.72 -9.80 -62.43
N ARG A 236 -19.37 -8.63 -61.87
CA ARG A 236 -18.58 -7.60 -62.59
C ARG A 236 -17.15 -8.04 -62.93
N LEU A 237 -16.58 -8.96 -62.14
CA LEU A 237 -15.25 -9.52 -62.38
C LEU A 237 -15.28 -10.76 -63.31
N GLY A 238 -16.47 -11.19 -63.74
CA GLY A 238 -16.64 -12.44 -64.50
C GLY A 238 -16.22 -13.68 -63.71
N LEU A 239 -16.39 -13.66 -62.38
CA LEU A 239 -16.00 -14.76 -61.49
C LEU A 239 -17.22 -15.52 -60.97
N ASP A 240 -17.17 -16.86 -61.02
CA ASP A 240 -18.25 -17.71 -60.53
C ASP A 240 -18.09 -18.03 -59.04
N MET A 241 -19.20 -17.91 -58.29
CA MET A 241 -19.26 -18.07 -56.83
C MET A 241 -19.03 -19.51 -56.34
N THR A 242 -19.16 -20.51 -57.22
CA THR A 242 -19.50 -21.88 -56.82
C THR A 242 -18.33 -22.86 -56.82
N ASN A 243 -17.23 -22.63 -57.54
CA ASN A 243 -16.11 -23.58 -57.52
C ASN A 243 -14.74 -22.97 -57.90
N PRO A 244 -13.75 -22.91 -56.98
CA PRO A 244 -12.36 -22.59 -57.29
C PRO A 244 -11.74 -23.52 -58.36
N GLN A 245 -12.37 -24.67 -58.63
CA GLN A 245 -11.90 -25.63 -59.63
C GLN A 245 -12.08 -25.16 -61.09
N HIS A 246 -12.81 -24.07 -61.35
CA HIS A 246 -12.94 -23.52 -62.70
C HIS A 246 -11.67 -22.77 -63.18
N TYR A 247 -10.76 -22.45 -62.26
CA TYR A 247 -9.54 -21.69 -62.57
C TYR A 247 -8.31 -22.59 -62.53
N ARG A 248 -7.61 -22.73 -63.66
CA ARG A 248 -6.44 -23.61 -63.78
C ARG A 248 -5.34 -23.29 -62.77
N TYR A 249 -5.15 -22.02 -62.43
CA TYR A 249 -4.18 -21.55 -61.43
C TYR A 249 -4.57 -21.85 -59.97
N LEU A 250 -5.77 -22.34 -59.70
CA LEU A 250 -6.22 -22.73 -58.35
C LEU A 250 -6.39 -24.26 -58.21
N VAL A 251 -6.52 -24.99 -59.33
CA VAL A 251 -6.77 -26.44 -59.36
C VAL A 251 -5.51 -27.28 -59.13
N LYS A 252 -4.34 -26.84 -59.60
CA LYS A 252 -3.11 -27.67 -59.65
C LYS A 252 -2.69 -28.23 -58.27
N GLY A 253 -2.91 -27.48 -57.20
CA GLY A 253 -2.61 -27.92 -55.83
C GLY A 253 -3.63 -28.88 -55.21
N ASN A 254 -4.81 -29.08 -55.83
CA ASN A 254 -5.91 -29.93 -55.38
C ASN A 254 -6.34 -29.72 -53.91
N CYS A 255 -6.37 -28.46 -53.45
CA CYS A 255 -6.77 -28.10 -52.09
C CYS A 255 -7.62 -26.81 -52.06
N PRO A 256 -8.93 -26.91 -52.32
CA PRO A 256 -9.79 -25.73 -52.41
C PRO A 256 -10.15 -25.13 -51.03
N ARG A 257 -10.21 -25.95 -49.97
CA ARG A 257 -10.56 -25.52 -48.59
C ARG A 257 -9.52 -25.95 -47.58
N VAL A 258 -9.29 -25.10 -46.57
CA VAL A 258 -8.39 -25.35 -45.43
C VAL A 258 -9.21 -25.26 -44.15
N SER A 259 -9.21 -26.29 -43.31
CA SER A 259 -10.05 -26.37 -42.11
C SER A 259 -9.72 -25.34 -41.03
N THR A 260 -8.49 -24.81 -41.01
CA THR A 260 -7.98 -23.88 -40.00
C THR A 260 -8.19 -22.40 -40.35
N ILE A 261 -8.53 -22.08 -41.61
CA ILE A 261 -8.65 -20.70 -42.11
C ILE A 261 -10.07 -20.48 -42.62
N SER A 262 -10.69 -19.37 -42.20
CA SER A 262 -11.95 -18.90 -42.78
C SER A 262 -11.66 -17.74 -43.74
N ASP A 263 -11.61 -18.05 -45.04
CA ASP A 263 -11.28 -17.07 -46.09
C ASP A 263 -12.30 -15.90 -46.11
N LYS A 264 -13.57 -16.16 -45.80
CA LYS A 264 -14.60 -15.11 -45.58
C LYS A 264 -14.27 -14.14 -44.43
N SER A 265 -13.76 -14.65 -43.30
CA SER A 265 -13.38 -13.78 -42.17
C SER A 265 -12.11 -12.99 -42.47
N SER A 266 -11.16 -13.61 -43.16
CA SER A 266 -9.93 -12.98 -43.61
C SER A 266 -10.21 -11.88 -44.63
N TRP A 267 -11.16 -12.08 -45.55
CA TRP A 267 -11.61 -11.04 -46.48
C TRP A 267 -12.09 -9.79 -45.75
N LYS A 268 -12.92 -9.92 -44.70
CA LYS A 268 -13.35 -8.77 -43.88
C LYS A 268 -12.18 -8.01 -43.26
N ALA A 269 -11.13 -8.72 -42.83
CA ALA A 269 -9.94 -8.10 -42.30
C ALA A 269 -9.12 -7.36 -43.38
N VAL A 270 -9.03 -7.94 -44.58
CA VAL A 270 -8.37 -7.32 -45.75
C VAL A 270 -9.13 -6.08 -46.20
N SER A 271 -10.45 -6.14 -46.36
CA SER A 271 -11.28 -4.99 -46.73
C SER A 271 -11.14 -3.85 -45.72
N LYS A 272 -11.23 -4.15 -44.42
CA LYS A 272 -10.97 -3.17 -43.37
C LYS A 272 -9.56 -2.57 -43.46
N GLY A 273 -8.57 -3.42 -43.74
CA GLY A 273 -7.17 -3.00 -43.88
C GLY A 273 -6.98 -2.01 -45.03
N LEU A 274 -7.51 -2.31 -46.20
CA LEU A 274 -7.46 -1.44 -47.38
C LEU A 274 -8.09 -0.07 -47.10
N THR A 275 -9.25 -0.02 -46.44
CA THR A 275 -9.89 1.25 -46.04
C THR A 275 -9.01 2.07 -45.08
N VAL A 276 -8.40 1.44 -44.06
CA VAL A 276 -7.56 2.15 -43.07
C VAL A 276 -6.26 2.69 -43.67
N ILE A 277 -5.69 1.97 -44.63
CA ILE A 277 -4.48 2.39 -45.36
C ILE A 277 -4.81 3.60 -46.26
N GLY A 278 -6.07 3.79 -46.64
CA GLY A 278 -6.53 4.92 -47.44
C GLY A 278 -6.74 4.59 -48.92
N PHE A 279 -7.07 3.34 -49.26
CA PHE A 279 -7.52 2.99 -50.59
C PHE A 279 -8.96 3.45 -50.81
N ASN A 280 -9.22 4.05 -51.98
CA ASN A 280 -10.57 4.39 -52.41
C ASN A 280 -11.31 3.15 -52.93
N GLU A 281 -12.65 3.16 -52.93
CA GLU A 281 -13.45 2.04 -53.43
C GLU A 281 -13.14 1.72 -54.91
N GLU A 282 -12.88 2.76 -55.72
CA GLU A 282 -12.46 2.61 -57.12
C GLU A 282 -11.08 1.93 -57.25
N GLU A 283 -10.08 2.34 -56.44
CA GLU A 283 -8.75 1.73 -56.44
C GLU A 283 -8.81 0.27 -55.97
N VAL A 284 -9.67 -0.05 -54.99
CA VAL A 284 -9.91 -1.43 -54.55
C VAL A 284 -10.52 -2.23 -55.69
N GLU A 285 -11.52 -1.70 -56.39
CA GLU A 285 -12.12 -2.40 -57.52
C GLU A 285 -11.11 -2.63 -58.66
N GLU A 286 -10.30 -1.63 -59.01
CA GLU A 286 -9.22 -1.78 -60.01
C GLU A 286 -8.21 -2.84 -59.60
N LEU A 287 -7.84 -2.90 -58.31
CA LEU A 287 -6.92 -3.91 -57.78
C LEU A 287 -7.52 -5.32 -57.92
N LEU A 288 -8.82 -5.47 -57.63
CA LEU A 288 -9.51 -6.75 -57.77
C LEU A 288 -9.72 -7.14 -59.24
N LYS A 289 -9.89 -6.18 -60.16
CA LYS A 289 -9.87 -6.42 -61.61
C LYS A 289 -8.54 -7.02 -62.06
N VAL A 290 -7.42 -6.55 -61.51
CA VAL A 290 -6.08 -7.12 -61.79
C VAL A 290 -5.94 -8.53 -61.22
N VAL A 291 -6.45 -8.80 -60.02
CA VAL A 291 -6.43 -10.17 -59.46
C VAL A 291 -7.30 -11.12 -60.28
N ALA A 292 -8.48 -10.68 -60.71
CA ALA A 292 -9.39 -11.45 -61.56
C ALA A 292 -8.81 -11.71 -62.95
N SER A 293 -8.11 -10.73 -63.55
CA SER A 293 -7.47 -10.90 -64.86
C SER A 293 -6.39 -11.98 -64.81
N VAL A 294 -5.62 -12.10 -63.73
CA VAL A 294 -4.65 -13.19 -63.55
C VAL A 294 -5.32 -14.57 -63.55
N LEU A 295 -6.51 -14.71 -62.94
CA LEU A 295 -7.26 -15.97 -62.94
C LEU A 295 -7.77 -16.34 -64.34
N HIS A 296 -8.34 -15.37 -65.06
CA HIS A 296 -8.80 -15.56 -66.44
C HIS A 296 -7.65 -15.83 -67.41
N LEU A 297 -6.48 -15.22 -67.17
CA LEU A 297 -5.28 -15.46 -67.97
C LEU A 297 -4.87 -16.92 -67.91
N GLY A 298 -4.98 -17.59 -66.76
CA GLY A 298 -4.66 -19.03 -66.65
C GLY A 298 -5.62 -19.96 -67.38
N ASN A 299 -6.81 -19.48 -67.73
CA ASN A 299 -7.83 -20.23 -68.46
C ASN A 299 -7.74 -20.04 -69.98
N THR A 300 -6.82 -19.22 -70.49
CA THR A 300 -6.60 -19.12 -71.94
C THR A 300 -5.97 -20.41 -72.46
N LEU A 301 -6.58 -20.95 -73.52
CA LEU A 301 -6.14 -22.13 -74.24
C LEU A 301 -5.64 -21.71 -75.62
N PHE A 302 -4.51 -22.29 -76.02
CA PHE A 302 -3.90 -22.11 -77.32
C PHE A 302 -4.03 -23.41 -78.12
N GLY A 303 -4.32 -23.29 -79.42
CA GLY A 303 -4.26 -24.36 -80.40
C GLY A 303 -3.06 -24.17 -81.34
N GLU A 304 -2.67 -25.24 -82.03
CA GLU A 304 -1.68 -25.20 -83.10
C GLU A 304 -2.38 -25.33 -84.46
N ASP A 305 -2.05 -24.47 -85.41
CA ASP A 305 -2.45 -24.60 -86.82
C ASP A 305 -1.58 -25.63 -87.56
N GLU A 306 -1.99 -26.03 -88.77
CA GLU A 306 -1.27 -26.97 -89.64
C GLU A 306 0.19 -26.57 -89.96
N TYR A 307 0.53 -25.29 -89.79
CA TYR A 307 1.88 -24.73 -89.99
C TYR A 307 2.69 -24.57 -88.67
N GLY A 308 2.18 -25.08 -87.54
CA GLY A 308 2.82 -24.98 -86.22
C GLY A 308 2.73 -23.58 -85.58
N GLN A 309 1.84 -22.72 -86.09
CA GLN A 309 1.56 -21.39 -85.52
C GLN A 309 0.49 -21.49 -84.43
N THR A 310 0.64 -20.71 -83.35
CA THR A 310 -0.30 -20.73 -82.23
C THR A 310 -1.45 -19.74 -82.42
N HIS A 311 -2.69 -20.19 -82.22
CA HIS A 311 -3.89 -19.35 -82.17
C HIS A 311 -4.70 -19.56 -80.87
N PHE A 312 -5.62 -18.65 -80.55
CA PHE A 312 -6.51 -18.80 -79.39
C PHE A 312 -7.69 -19.72 -79.72
N THR A 313 -7.94 -20.71 -78.85
CA THR A 313 -9.07 -21.64 -79.01
C THR A 313 -10.34 -21.19 -78.29
N THR A 314 -10.23 -20.25 -77.34
CA THR A 314 -11.33 -19.79 -76.48
C THR A 314 -11.45 -18.26 -76.49
N GLU A 315 -12.56 -17.74 -77.02
CA GLU A 315 -12.82 -16.29 -77.08
C GLU A 315 -13.32 -15.71 -75.75
N THR A 316 -14.06 -16.47 -74.94
CA THR A 316 -14.69 -15.94 -73.72
C THR A 316 -13.71 -15.44 -72.64
N PRO A 317 -12.59 -16.12 -72.31
CA PRO A 317 -11.60 -15.57 -71.37
C PRO A 317 -10.90 -14.33 -71.93
N LEU A 318 -10.73 -14.24 -73.25
CA LEU A 318 -10.10 -13.11 -73.92
C LEU A 318 -10.97 -11.85 -73.78
N THR A 319 -12.29 -11.97 -73.94
CA THR A 319 -13.23 -10.84 -73.74
C THR A 319 -13.14 -10.30 -72.31
N TYR A 320 -13.19 -11.18 -71.30
CA TYR A 320 -13.03 -10.76 -69.91
C TYR A 320 -11.66 -10.14 -69.63
N LEU A 321 -10.57 -10.68 -70.20
CA LEU A 321 -9.23 -10.11 -70.06
C LEU A 321 -9.14 -8.69 -70.62
N THR A 322 -9.73 -8.45 -71.80
CA THR A 322 -9.72 -7.12 -72.43
C THR A 322 -10.49 -6.09 -71.60
N GLU A 323 -11.61 -6.49 -71.00
CA GLU A 323 -12.40 -5.62 -70.13
C GLU A 323 -11.69 -5.34 -68.80
N LEU A 324 -11.14 -6.36 -68.14
CA LEU A 324 -10.51 -6.24 -66.82
C LEU A 324 -9.17 -5.49 -66.86
N LEU A 325 -8.33 -5.78 -67.87
CA LEU A 325 -7.06 -5.08 -68.08
C LEU A 325 -7.24 -3.78 -68.86
N GLY A 326 -8.39 -3.55 -69.50
CA GLY A 326 -8.64 -2.34 -70.29
C GLY A 326 -7.68 -2.20 -71.47
N VAL A 327 -7.38 -3.28 -72.18
CA VAL A 327 -6.49 -3.34 -73.36
C VAL A 327 -7.25 -3.80 -74.60
N GLU A 328 -6.71 -3.54 -75.78
CA GLU A 328 -7.29 -4.01 -77.05
C GLU A 328 -7.08 -5.52 -77.24
N GLY A 329 -8.14 -6.25 -77.59
CA GLY A 329 -8.09 -7.72 -77.69
C GLY A 329 -7.24 -8.26 -78.84
N SER A 330 -7.24 -7.58 -79.98
CA SER A 330 -6.38 -7.87 -81.13
C SER A 330 -4.90 -7.78 -80.73
N ALA A 331 -4.51 -6.67 -80.09
CA ALA A 331 -3.15 -6.42 -79.64
C ALA A 331 -2.68 -7.41 -78.56
N LEU A 332 -3.55 -7.75 -77.59
CA LEU A 332 -3.23 -8.75 -76.57
C LEU A 332 -3.08 -10.16 -77.18
N SER A 333 -3.92 -10.50 -78.17
CA SER A 333 -3.86 -11.77 -78.87
C SER A 333 -2.55 -11.90 -79.66
N GLU A 334 -2.19 -10.87 -80.43
CA GLU A 334 -0.94 -10.81 -81.17
C GLU A 334 0.28 -10.88 -80.24
N ALA A 335 0.26 -10.16 -79.11
CA ALA A 335 1.38 -10.17 -78.16
C ALA A 335 1.61 -11.52 -77.47
N LEU A 336 0.57 -12.36 -77.33
CA LEU A 336 0.66 -13.70 -76.73
C LEU A 336 0.99 -14.79 -77.75
N THR A 337 0.79 -14.54 -79.04
CA THR A 337 1.04 -15.50 -80.14
C THR A 337 2.27 -15.16 -80.98
N HIS A 338 2.76 -13.91 -80.92
CA HIS A 338 3.89 -13.43 -81.70
C HIS A 338 4.91 -12.70 -80.81
N LYS A 339 6.20 -12.92 -81.08
CA LYS A 339 7.32 -12.18 -80.49
C LYS A 339 7.87 -11.15 -81.46
N LYS A 340 8.12 -9.94 -80.98
CA LYS A 340 8.86 -8.91 -81.70
C LYS A 340 10.32 -8.95 -81.28
N ILE A 341 11.19 -9.15 -82.25
CA ILE A 341 12.64 -9.17 -82.10
C ILE A 341 13.16 -7.90 -82.76
N VAL A 342 13.88 -7.08 -82.00
CA VAL A 342 14.57 -5.90 -82.54
C VAL A 342 16.02 -6.28 -82.77
N ALA A 343 16.41 -6.43 -84.03
CA ALA A 343 17.78 -6.73 -84.43
C ALA A 343 18.35 -5.54 -85.21
N LYS A 344 19.43 -4.92 -84.72
CA LYS A 344 20.12 -3.80 -85.38
C LYS A 344 19.20 -2.62 -85.79
N GLY A 345 18.09 -2.39 -85.07
CA GLY A 345 17.16 -1.29 -85.34
C GLY A 345 15.98 -1.64 -86.26
N GLU A 346 15.94 -2.84 -86.84
CA GLU A 346 14.77 -3.36 -87.56
C GLU A 346 13.90 -4.20 -86.62
N GLU A 347 12.59 -3.95 -86.65
CA GLU A 347 11.60 -4.69 -85.86
C GLU A 347 11.03 -5.84 -86.70
N MET A 348 11.25 -7.08 -86.28
CA MET A 348 10.70 -8.27 -86.93
C MET A 348 9.72 -8.98 -85.99
N ILE A 349 8.50 -9.26 -86.47
CA ILE A 349 7.48 -10.00 -85.72
C ILE A 349 7.50 -11.45 -86.21
N GLY A 350 7.72 -12.40 -85.30
CA GLY A 350 7.72 -13.83 -85.60
C GLY A 350 6.74 -14.60 -84.72
N PRO A 351 6.11 -15.68 -85.23
CA PRO A 351 5.17 -16.48 -84.46
C PRO A 351 5.88 -17.24 -83.32
N LEU A 352 5.14 -17.51 -82.24
CA LEU A 352 5.55 -18.34 -81.12
C LEU A 352 5.08 -19.79 -81.33
N THR A 353 5.83 -20.74 -80.76
CA THR A 353 5.39 -22.14 -80.62
C THR A 353 4.43 -22.29 -79.45
N LEU A 354 3.67 -23.39 -79.37
CA LEU A 354 2.70 -23.63 -78.28
C LEU A 354 3.33 -23.53 -76.89
N GLU A 355 4.49 -24.13 -76.71
CA GLU A 355 5.24 -24.07 -75.45
C GLU A 355 5.68 -22.64 -75.12
N GLN A 356 6.13 -21.88 -76.13
CA GLN A 356 6.54 -20.49 -75.93
C GLN A 356 5.34 -19.57 -75.63
N ALA A 357 4.17 -19.80 -76.24
CA ALA A 357 2.94 -19.05 -75.97
C ALA A 357 2.41 -19.33 -74.55
N LEU A 358 2.43 -20.60 -74.11
CA LEU A 358 2.09 -20.98 -72.74
C LEU A 358 3.05 -20.36 -71.72
N SER A 359 4.36 -20.37 -72.01
CA SER A 359 5.37 -19.73 -71.17
C SER A 359 5.18 -18.20 -71.13
N ALA A 360 4.85 -17.57 -72.26
CA ALA A 360 4.56 -16.13 -72.37
C ALA A 360 3.36 -15.72 -71.52
N ARG A 361 2.27 -16.50 -71.57
CA ARG A 361 1.08 -16.32 -70.74
C ARG A 361 1.43 -16.40 -69.25
N ASP A 362 2.17 -17.43 -68.86
CA ASP A 362 2.56 -17.63 -67.46
C ASP A 362 3.52 -16.52 -66.99
N ALA A 363 4.45 -16.08 -67.84
CA ALA A 363 5.34 -14.96 -67.57
C ALA A 363 4.55 -13.65 -67.39
N LEU A 364 3.55 -13.38 -68.24
CA LEU A 364 2.66 -12.23 -68.08
C LEU A 364 1.89 -12.28 -66.75
N ALA A 365 1.33 -13.46 -66.39
CA ALA A 365 0.62 -13.65 -65.13
C ALA A 365 1.49 -13.30 -63.91
N LYS A 366 2.72 -13.83 -63.90
CA LYS A 366 3.74 -13.59 -62.87
C LYS A 366 4.13 -12.11 -62.82
N ALA A 367 4.32 -11.48 -63.97
CA ALA A 367 4.74 -10.09 -64.07
C ALA A 367 3.66 -9.13 -63.58
N ILE A 368 2.40 -9.32 -63.99
CA ILE A 368 1.26 -8.53 -63.51
C ILE A 368 1.17 -8.64 -61.99
N TYR A 369 1.07 -9.87 -61.46
CA TYR A 369 0.92 -10.08 -60.02
C TYR A 369 2.10 -9.52 -59.21
N GLY A 370 3.33 -9.78 -59.65
CA GLY A 370 4.54 -9.32 -58.96
C GLY A 370 4.70 -7.80 -58.95
N ARG A 371 4.37 -7.12 -60.07
CA ARG A 371 4.39 -5.66 -60.14
C ARG A 371 3.26 -5.04 -59.32
N THR A 372 2.05 -5.59 -59.39
CA THR A 372 0.91 -5.15 -58.56
C THR A 372 1.20 -5.30 -57.07
N PHE A 373 1.86 -6.39 -56.66
CA PHE A 373 2.30 -6.54 -55.27
C PHE A 373 3.33 -5.46 -54.87
N THR A 374 4.29 -5.16 -55.74
CA THR A 374 5.30 -4.10 -55.48
C THR A 374 4.64 -2.73 -55.39
N TRP A 375 3.70 -2.43 -56.29
CA TRP A 375 2.88 -1.21 -56.25
C TRP A 375 2.04 -1.11 -54.98
N LEU A 376 1.44 -2.23 -54.54
CA LEU A 376 0.67 -2.30 -53.30
C LEU A 376 1.55 -1.93 -52.10
N VAL A 377 2.78 -2.44 -52.03
CA VAL A 377 3.75 -2.07 -50.98
C VAL A 377 4.13 -0.59 -51.08
N GLN A 378 4.32 -0.04 -52.28
CA GLN A 378 4.61 1.38 -52.47
C GLN A 378 3.45 2.28 -52.00
N LYS A 379 2.19 1.93 -52.31
CA LYS A 379 1.00 2.63 -51.82
C LYS A 379 0.89 2.58 -50.29
N ILE A 380 1.15 1.42 -49.69
CA ILE A 380 1.23 1.31 -48.22
C ILE A 380 2.31 2.24 -47.66
N ASN A 381 3.50 2.27 -48.29
CA ASN A 381 4.59 3.15 -47.88
C ASN A 381 4.24 4.64 -47.99
N GLN A 382 3.51 5.06 -49.02
CA GLN A 382 3.02 6.44 -49.14
C GLN A 382 2.06 6.82 -47.99
N SER A 383 1.21 5.88 -47.57
CA SER A 383 0.31 6.07 -46.42
C SER A 383 1.03 6.10 -45.06
N LEU A 384 2.19 5.44 -44.99
CA LEU A 384 3.05 5.38 -43.79
C LEU A 384 4.10 6.49 -43.74
N ALA A 385 4.34 7.19 -44.85
CA ALA A 385 5.32 8.26 -44.95
C ALA A 385 4.93 9.45 -44.08
N PHE A 386 5.93 10.08 -43.46
CA PHE A 386 5.76 11.25 -42.63
C PHE A 386 5.50 12.49 -43.51
N GLN A 387 4.38 13.20 -43.27
CA GLN A 387 3.90 14.29 -44.15
C GLN A 387 4.34 15.71 -43.72
N ASP A 388 4.95 15.90 -42.55
CA ASP A 388 5.36 17.24 -42.09
C ASP A 388 6.81 17.57 -42.51
N GLU A 389 6.97 18.21 -43.67
CA GLU A 389 8.28 18.66 -44.21
C GLU A 389 8.94 19.78 -43.37
N VAL A 390 8.21 20.42 -42.46
CA VAL A 390 8.57 21.73 -41.88
C VAL A 390 9.75 21.69 -40.88
N TYR A 391 10.25 20.52 -40.47
CA TYR A 391 11.33 20.39 -39.47
C TYR A 391 12.42 19.35 -39.77
N TYR A 392 12.51 18.82 -40.99
CA TYR A 392 13.38 17.68 -41.26
C TYR A 392 14.73 18.05 -41.88
N THR A 393 15.76 18.13 -41.03
CA THR A 393 17.08 17.65 -41.44
C THR A 393 17.14 16.16 -41.11
N SER A 394 17.62 15.35 -42.06
CA SER A 394 17.82 13.89 -42.02
C SER A 394 18.70 13.35 -40.87
N ARG A 395 19.00 14.17 -39.85
CA ARG A 395 19.86 13.87 -38.69
C ARG A 395 19.12 13.60 -37.38
N CYS A 396 17.77 13.63 -37.35
CA CYS A 396 17.00 13.59 -36.09
C CYS A 396 16.02 12.42 -35.93
N SER A 397 15.93 11.50 -36.90
CA SER A 397 15.16 10.24 -36.74
C SER A 397 16.07 9.06 -36.49
N SER A 398 15.64 8.19 -35.60
CA SER A 398 16.22 6.86 -35.42
C SER A 398 15.22 5.80 -35.87
N VAL A 399 15.72 4.66 -36.32
CA VAL A 399 14.90 3.60 -36.93
C VAL A 399 15.02 2.30 -36.15
N ILE A 400 13.90 1.58 -35.99
CA ILE A 400 13.89 0.17 -35.61
C ILE A 400 13.40 -0.64 -36.80
N GLY A 401 14.31 -1.38 -37.44
CA GLY A 401 13.98 -2.33 -38.49
C GLY A 401 13.50 -3.66 -37.93
N LEU A 402 12.45 -4.24 -38.50
CA LEU A 402 11.97 -5.59 -38.20
C LEU A 402 12.13 -6.44 -39.46
N LEU A 403 13.02 -7.43 -39.43
CA LEU A 403 13.20 -8.37 -40.54
C LEU A 403 12.46 -9.68 -40.24
N ASP A 404 11.41 -9.95 -40.99
CA ASP A 404 10.70 -11.24 -41.05
C ASP A 404 11.03 -11.89 -42.39
N ILE A 405 11.87 -12.92 -42.35
CA ILE A 405 12.34 -13.62 -43.55
C ILE A 405 12.04 -15.12 -43.45
N TYR A 406 11.91 -15.78 -44.60
CA TYR A 406 11.80 -17.24 -44.66
C TYR A 406 12.97 -17.90 -43.94
N GLY A 407 12.67 -18.98 -43.23
CA GLY A 407 13.71 -19.84 -42.67
C GLY A 407 14.36 -20.69 -43.74
N PHE A 408 15.42 -21.36 -43.35
CA PHE A 408 16.04 -22.42 -44.14
C PHE A 408 15.01 -23.51 -44.51
N GLU A 409 14.92 -23.87 -45.79
CA GLU A 409 13.95 -24.84 -46.30
C GLU A 409 14.67 -26.08 -46.85
N VAL A 410 14.30 -27.25 -46.32
CA VAL A 410 14.73 -28.56 -46.84
C VAL A 410 13.52 -29.43 -47.05
N PHE A 411 13.15 -29.63 -48.31
CA PHE A 411 12.04 -30.47 -48.77
C PHE A 411 12.55 -31.76 -49.41
N GLN A 412 11.62 -32.66 -49.72
CA GLN A 412 11.92 -33.90 -50.47
C GLN A 412 12.40 -33.60 -51.88
N SER A 413 11.86 -32.56 -52.52
CA SER A 413 12.32 -32.00 -53.79
C SER A 413 12.55 -30.50 -53.60
N ASN A 414 13.80 -30.03 -53.76
CA ASN A 414 14.16 -28.63 -53.66
C ASN A 414 14.46 -28.09 -55.06
N SER A 415 13.93 -26.93 -55.39
CA SER A 415 14.14 -26.28 -56.69
C SER A 415 14.81 -24.91 -56.53
N PHE A 416 14.77 -24.09 -57.59
CA PHE A 416 15.37 -22.75 -57.64
C PHE A 416 14.92 -21.85 -56.48
N GLU A 417 13.66 -21.93 -56.08
CA GLU A 417 13.12 -21.13 -54.98
C GLU A 417 13.81 -21.44 -53.64
N GLN A 418 13.98 -22.73 -53.31
CA GLN A 418 14.70 -23.15 -52.11
C GLN A 418 16.17 -22.75 -52.16
N PHE A 419 16.79 -22.83 -53.34
CA PHE A 419 18.17 -22.39 -53.53
C PHE A 419 18.35 -20.90 -53.17
N CYS A 420 17.46 -20.04 -53.67
CA CYS A 420 17.45 -18.61 -53.33
C CYS A 420 17.20 -18.35 -51.84
N ILE A 421 16.23 -19.05 -51.24
CA ILE A 421 15.91 -18.93 -49.80
C ILE A 421 17.09 -19.37 -48.93
N ASN A 422 17.74 -20.48 -49.26
CA ASN A 422 18.86 -21.03 -48.48
C ASN A 422 20.12 -20.18 -48.64
N TYR A 423 20.39 -19.65 -49.84
CA TYR A 423 21.46 -18.66 -50.05
C TYR A 423 21.24 -17.39 -49.20
N CYS A 424 20.00 -16.90 -49.11
CA CYS A 424 19.64 -15.78 -48.25
C CYS A 424 19.99 -16.04 -46.77
N ASN A 425 19.59 -17.22 -46.27
CA ASN A 425 19.84 -17.63 -44.90
C ASN A 425 21.34 -17.81 -44.62
N GLU A 426 22.11 -18.35 -45.57
CA GLU A 426 23.57 -18.47 -45.47
C GLU A 426 24.22 -17.09 -45.30
N LYS A 427 23.80 -16.09 -46.09
CA LYS A 427 24.28 -14.71 -46.00
C LYS A 427 23.90 -14.02 -44.69
N LEU A 428 22.66 -14.20 -44.23
CA LEU A 428 22.22 -13.65 -42.94
C LEU A 428 22.98 -14.29 -41.76
N GLN A 429 23.30 -15.58 -41.85
CA GLN A 429 24.09 -16.27 -40.84
C GLN A 429 25.56 -15.82 -40.86
N GLN A 430 26.15 -15.60 -42.03
CA GLN A 430 27.47 -14.98 -42.17
C GLN A 430 27.49 -13.61 -41.47
N LEU A 431 26.53 -12.74 -41.77
CA LEU A 431 26.41 -11.42 -41.15
C LEU A 431 26.26 -11.52 -39.62
N PHE A 432 25.42 -12.46 -39.15
CA PHE A 432 25.22 -12.72 -37.73
C PHE A 432 26.55 -13.02 -37.02
N ILE A 433 27.32 -13.96 -37.56
CA ILE A 433 28.59 -14.39 -36.98
C ILE A 433 29.61 -13.25 -37.03
N GLU A 434 29.74 -12.57 -38.17
CA GLU A 434 30.70 -11.49 -38.37
C GLU A 434 30.42 -10.31 -37.42
N VAL A 435 29.18 -9.81 -37.38
CA VAL A 435 28.82 -8.67 -36.52
C VAL A 435 28.90 -9.04 -35.04
N THR A 436 28.44 -10.24 -34.65
CA THR A 436 28.49 -10.66 -33.25
C THR A 436 29.93 -10.86 -32.77
N LEU A 437 30.78 -11.54 -33.55
CA LEU A 437 32.18 -11.75 -33.16
C LEU A 437 32.98 -10.45 -33.18
N LYS A 438 32.84 -9.64 -34.24
CA LYS A 438 33.58 -8.39 -34.38
C LYS A 438 33.23 -7.40 -33.28
N SER A 439 31.94 -7.25 -32.96
CA SER A 439 31.52 -6.35 -31.86
C SER A 439 31.99 -6.81 -30.48
N GLU A 440 32.06 -8.12 -30.20
CA GLU A 440 32.64 -8.62 -28.96
C GLU A 440 34.16 -8.43 -28.90
N GLN A 441 34.86 -8.62 -30.03
CA GLN A 441 36.31 -8.39 -30.14
C GLN A 441 36.67 -6.92 -29.91
N GLU A 442 35.99 -6.00 -30.59
CA GLU A 442 36.21 -4.55 -30.48
C GLU A 442 35.97 -4.06 -29.04
N GLU A 443 34.94 -4.58 -28.37
CA GLU A 443 34.66 -4.24 -26.96
C GLU A 443 35.77 -4.74 -26.02
N TYR A 444 36.28 -5.96 -26.24
CA TYR A 444 37.32 -6.54 -25.37
C TYR A 444 38.64 -5.82 -25.56
N GLU A 445 38.97 -5.45 -26.80
CA GLU A 445 40.11 -4.62 -27.11
C GLU A 445 39.98 -3.23 -26.47
N ALA A 446 38.82 -2.59 -26.58
CA ALA A 446 38.55 -1.28 -25.97
C ALA A 446 38.69 -1.31 -24.43
N GLU A 447 38.29 -2.41 -23.80
CA GLU A 447 38.35 -2.61 -22.35
C GLU A 447 39.66 -3.27 -21.88
N GLY A 448 40.57 -3.64 -22.79
CA GLY A 448 41.88 -4.21 -22.48
C GLY A 448 41.85 -5.66 -21.99
N ILE A 449 40.88 -6.46 -22.45
CA ILE A 449 40.66 -7.85 -22.06
C ILE A 449 41.20 -8.78 -23.15
N GLY A 450 42.02 -9.77 -22.77
CA GLY A 450 42.53 -10.78 -23.71
C GLY A 450 41.41 -11.62 -24.34
N TRP A 451 41.41 -11.70 -25.67
CA TRP A 451 40.46 -12.47 -26.47
C TRP A 451 40.89 -13.94 -26.59
N GLU A 452 39.96 -14.87 -26.34
CA GLU A 452 40.14 -16.30 -26.58
C GLU A 452 39.53 -16.64 -27.95
N SER A 453 40.30 -17.26 -28.85
CA SER A 453 39.82 -17.61 -30.20
C SER A 453 38.73 -18.69 -30.11
N VAL A 454 37.57 -18.43 -30.70
CA VAL A 454 36.45 -19.40 -30.78
C VAL A 454 36.44 -20.03 -32.16
N GLU A 455 36.45 -21.37 -32.22
CA GLU A 455 36.22 -22.10 -33.47
C GLU A 455 34.76 -21.95 -33.91
N TYR A 456 34.53 -21.43 -35.12
CA TYR A 456 33.21 -21.31 -35.72
C TYR A 456 33.22 -21.77 -37.18
N PHE A 457 32.05 -22.14 -37.69
CA PHE A 457 31.88 -22.57 -39.07
C PHE A 457 31.95 -21.36 -40.02
N ASN A 458 32.84 -21.38 -41.01
CA ASN A 458 33.02 -20.26 -41.92
C ASN A 458 32.04 -20.31 -43.11
N ASN A 459 30.90 -19.65 -42.98
CA ASN A 459 29.86 -19.55 -44.02
C ASN A 459 30.33 -18.84 -45.30
N LYS A 460 31.38 -18.01 -45.23
CA LYS A 460 31.84 -17.20 -46.37
C LYS A 460 32.18 -18.06 -47.59
N ILE A 461 32.76 -19.24 -47.37
CA ILE A 461 33.15 -20.19 -48.43
C ILE A 461 31.94 -20.62 -49.27
N ILE A 462 30.79 -20.85 -48.62
CA ILE A 462 29.55 -21.25 -49.29
C ILE A 462 28.90 -20.06 -50.00
N CYS A 463 28.94 -18.88 -49.37
CA CYS A 463 28.45 -17.67 -49.99
C CYS A 463 29.24 -17.32 -51.27
N ASP A 464 30.57 -17.41 -51.22
CA ASP A 464 31.46 -17.18 -52.35
C ASP A 464 31.17 -18.20 -53.47
N LEU A 465 31.01 -19.49 -53.13
CA LEU A 465 30.62 -20.54 -54.10
C LEU A 465 29.33 -20.19 -54.88
N VAL A 466 28.37 -19.52 -54.24
CA VAL A 466 27.10 -19.14 -54.88
C VAL A 466 27.22 -17.84 -55.68
N GLU A 467 27.90 -16.83 -55.11
CA GLU A 467 27.83 -15.45 -55.61
C GLU A 467 29.07 -14.97 -56.38
N GLU A 468 30.19 -15.70 -56.36
CA GLU A 468 31.46 -15.25 -56.93
C GLU A 468 31.27 -14.79 -58.39
N LYS A 469 31.86 -13.64 -58.73
CA LYS A 469 31.75 -13.10 -60.09
C LYS A 469 32.43 -14.06 -61.07
N PHE A 470 31.73 -14.41 -62.15
CA PHE A 470 32.19 -15.30 -63.23
C PHE A 470 32.41 -16.78 -62.87
N LYS A 471 32.42 -17.15 -61.59
CA LYS A 471 32.64 -18.55 -61.15
C LYS A 471 31.54 -19.12 -60.26
N GLY A 472 30.73 -18.27 -59.64
CA GLY A 472 29.65 -18.71 -58.75
C GLY A 472 28.49 -19.36 -59.51
N ILE A 473 27.69 -20.16 -58.80
CA ILE A 473 26.51 -20.85 -59.35
C ILE A 473 25.56 -19.87 -60.08
N ILE A 474 25.33 -18.68 -59.51
CA ILE A 474 24.46 -17.66 -60.13
C ILE A 474 25.05 -17.14 -61.45
N ALA A 475 26.37 -16.94 -61.51
CA ALA A 475 27.03 -16.46 -62.72
C ALA A 475 26.98 -17.50 -63.85
N ILE A 476 27.18 -18.78 -63.51
CA ILE A 476 27.08 -19.90 -64.46
C ILE A 476 25.64 -20.05 -64.97
N LEU A 477 24.65 -19.90 -64.07
CA LEU A 477 23.24 -19.96 -64.43
C LEU A 477 22.87 -18.84 -65.41
N ASP A 478 23.33 -17.61 -65.15
CA ASP A 478 23.09 -16.47 -66.03
C ASP A 478 23.78 -16.65 -67.40
N GLU A 479 24.99 -17.21 -67.42
CA GLU A 479 25.72 -17.47 -68.66
C GLU A 479 25.01 -18.52 -69.53
N GLU A 480 24.49 -19.60 -68.94
CA GLU A 480 23.72 -20.62 -69.69
C GLU A 480 22.36 -20.10 -70.15
N CYS A 481 21.68 -19.25 -69.37
CA CYS A 481 20.48 -18.54 -69.82
C CYS A 481 20.74 -17.64 -71.04
N LEU A 482 21.96 -17.14 -71.20
CA LEU A 482 22.36 -16.23 -72.27
C LEU A 482 22.95 -16.94 -73.50
N ARG A 483 23.16 -18.26 -73.43
CA ARG A 483 23.81 -19.03 -74.48
C ARG A 483 22.90 -19.13 -75.72
N PRO A 484 23.35 -18.70 -76.92
CA PRO A 484 22.59 -18.92 -78.14
C PRO A 484 22.64 -20.41 -78.53
N GLY A 485 21.50 -21.11 -78.45
CA GLY A 485 21.34 -22.54 -78.77
C GLY A 485 20.29 -23.23 -77.90
N ASP A 486 20.16 -24.56 -78.01
CA ASP A 486 19.28 -25.39 -77.16
C ASP A 486 19.89 -25.57 -75.75
N ALA A 487 19.94 -24.48 -74.98
CA ALA A 487 20.35 -24.53 -73.57
C ALA A 487 19.30 -25.30 -72.76
N THR A 488 19.72 -26.34 -72.04
CA THR A 488 18.84 -27.17 -71.22
C THR A 488 19.35 -27.22 -69.78
N ASP A 489 18.48 -27.56 -68.82
CA ASP A 489 18.90 -27.66 -67.42
C ASP A 489 20.04 -28.67 -67.19
N ILE A 490 20.18 -29.65 -68.09
CA ILE A 490 21.25 -30.65 -68.08
C ILE A 490 22.59 -30.01 -68.50
N THR A 491 22.61 -29.14 -69.52
CA THR A 491 23.84 -28.45 -69.91
C THR A 491 24.33 -27.51 -68.82
N PHE A 492 23.40 -26.91 -68.06
CA PHE A 492 23.73 -26.16 -66.85
C PHE A 492 24.38 -27.05 -65.79
N LEU A 493 23.83 -28.23 -65.50
CA LEU A 493 24.40 -29.17 -64.53
C LEU A 493 25.81 -29.63 -64.93
N GLU A 494 26.05 -29.93 -66.21
CA GLU A 494 27.37 -30.33 -66.71
C GLU A 494 28.41 -29.22 -66.52
N LYS A 495 28.03 -27.97 -66.81
CA LYS A 495 28.93 -26.82 -66.62
C LYS A 495 29.24 -26.54 -65.15
N LEU A 496 28.27 -26.78 -64.26
CA LEU A 496 28.51 -26.75 -62.81
C LEU A 496 29.51 -27.84 -62.40
N GLU A 497 29.40 -29.05 -62.96
CA GLU A 497 30.35 -30.14 -62.68
C GLU A 497 31.77 -29.79 -63.10
N ASP A 498 31.94 -29.23 -64.30
CA ASP A 498 33.25 -28.85 -64.84
C ASP A 498 33.90 -27.70 -64.06
N SER A 499 33.08 -26.70 -63.66
CA SER A 499 33.58 -25.49 -63.02
C SER A 499 33.77 -25.63 -61.50
N LEU A 500 32.88 -26.36 -60.82
CA LEU A 500 32.79 -26.42 -59.35
C LEU A 500 33.06 -27.81 -58.77
N GLY A 501 33.33 -28.82 -59.60
CA GLY A 501 33.46 -30.22 -59.16
C GLY A 501 34.56 -30.51 -58.14
N GLY A 502 35.57 -29.63 -58.02
CA GLY A 502 36.64 -29.73 -57.02
C GLY A 502 36.32 -29.11 -55.65
N HIS A 503 35.18 -28.46 -55.48
CA HIS A 503 34.87 -27.69 -54.27
C HIS A 503 34.31 -28.56 -53.13
N ALA A 504 34.85 -28.44 -51.91
CA ALA A 504 34.49 -29.30 -50.77
C ALA A 504 33.00 -29.27 -50.36
N HIS A 505 32.30 -28.17 -50.66
CA HIS A 505 30.88 -27.98 -50.34
C HIS A 505 29.91 -28.30 -51.50
N PHE A 506 30.42 -28.74 -52.65
CA PHE A 506 29.63 -29.04 -53.85
C PHE A 506 29.79 -30.52 -54.23
N MET A 507 28.68 -31.20 -54.54
CA MET A 507 28.71 -32.61 -54.96
C MET A 507 27.61 -32.88 -56.00
N THR A 508 27.91 -33.71 -56.99
CA THR A 508 26.92 -34.23 -57.96
C THR A 508 26.95 -35.76 -58.02
N HIS A 509 26.00 -36.37 -58.72
CA HIS A 509 25.95 -37.83 -58.89
C HIS A 509 27.21 -38.40 -59.58
N LYS A 510 27.85 -37.67 -60.50
CA LYS A 510 29.09 -38.12 -61.15
C LYS A 510 30.27 -38.12 -60.18
N LEU A 511 30.39 -37.08 -59.35
CA LEU A 511 31.49 -36.85 -58.40
C LEU A 511 31.34 -37.59 -57.06
N ALA A 512 30.16 -38.14 -56.75
CA ALA A 512 29.86 -38.76 -55.47
C ALA A 512 30.42 -40.19 -55.29
N ASN A 513 30.98 -40.47 -54.10
CA ASN A 513 31.41 -41.82 -53.66
C ASN A 513 30.23 -42.81 -53.60
N GLY A 514 30.48 -44.13 -53.69
CA GLY A 514 29.44 -45.17 -53.85
C GLY A 514 28.29 -45.21 -52.82
N LYS A 515 28.48 -44.72 -51.59
CA LYS A 515 27.39 -44.54 -50.59
C LYS A 515 26.59 -43.25 -50.81
N SER A 516 27.24 -42.18 -51.24
CA SER A 516 26.63 -40.87 -51.50
C SER A 516 25.88 -40.84 -52.85
N ARG A 517 26.27 -41.71 -53.80
CA ARG A 517 25.66 -41.85 -55.13
C ARG A 517 24.20 -42.34 -55.09
N LYS A 518 23.80 -43.08 -54.04
CA LYS A 518 22.40 -43.48 -53.81
C LYS A 518 21.51 -42.34 -53.30
N ALA A 519 22.10 -41.26 -52.82
CA ALA A 519 21.39 -40.18 -52.13
C ALA A 519 21.25 -38.91 -52.97
N VAL A 520 21.82 -38.85 -54.18
CA VAL A 520 21.76 -37.70 -55.11
C VAL A 520 21.23 -38.21 -56.44
N GLY A 521 20.18 -37.60 -56.98
CA GLY A 521 19.64 -37.94 -58.30
C GLY A 521 20.59 -37.59 -59.45
N ARG A 522 20.35 -38.15 -60.65
CA ARG A 522 21.15 -37.85 -61.85
C ARG A 522 21.02 -36.39 -62.32
N GLU A 523 19.89 -35.76 -62.03
CA GLU A 523 19.54 -34.36 -62.34
C GLU A 523 19.59 -33.49 -61.07
N GLU A 524 20.42 -33.84 -60.10
CA GLU A 524 20.53 -33.12 -58.84
C GLU A 524 21.97 -32.74 -58.52
N PHE A 525 22.15 -31.55 -57.98
CA PHE A 525 23.37 -31.14 -57.30
C PHE A 525 23.12 -30.99 -55.79
N ARG A 526 24.14 -31.29 -54.99
CA ARG A 526 24.10 -31.20 -53.53
C ARG A 526 25.04 -30.09 -53.06
N LEU A 527 24.50 -29.18 -52.25
CA LEU A 527 25.30 -28.22 -51.48
C LEU A 527 25.33 -28.60 -50.00
N LEU A 528 26.51 -28.45 -49.40
CA LEU A 528 26.72 -28.54 -47.96
C LEU A 528 26.59 -27.15 -47.33
N HIS A 529 25.37 -26.78 -46.94
CA HIS A 529 25.07 -25.56 -46.18
C HIS A 529 25.48 -25.70 -44.70
N TYR A 530 25.54 -24.59 -43.95
CA TYR A 530 25.75 -24.62 -42.50
C TYR A 530 24.71 -25.45 -41.74
N ALA A 531 23.49 -25.48 -42.26
CA ALA A 531 22.35 -26.22 -41.75
C ALA A 531 22.44 -27.74 -41.98
N GLY A 532 23.11 -28.16 -43.05
CA GLY A 532 23.11 -29.53 -43.53
C GLY A 532 23.21 -29.63 -45.05
N ALA A 533 23.21 -30.87 -45.55
CA ALA A 533 23.25 -31.15 -46.98
C ALA A 533 21.86 -31.00 -47.62
N VAL A 534 21.76 -30.24 -48.71
CA VAL A 534 20.53 -30.05 -49.48
C VAL A 534 20.75 -30.49 -50.92
N ASN A 535 19.82 -31.29 -51.45
CA ASN A 535 19.80 -31.69 -52.86
C ASN A 535 18.85 -30.77 -53.62
N TYR A 536 19.32 -30.15 -54.70
CA TYR A 536 18.53 -29.31 -55.60
C TYR A 536 18.38 -30.01 -56.95
N ASN A 537 17.15 -30.09 -57.43
CA ASN A 537 16.82 -30.62 -58.75
C ASN A 537 16.91 -29.49 -59.79
N VAL A 538 17.72 -29.69 -60.84
CA VAL A 538 17.96 -28.66 -61.85
C VAL A 538 16.80 -28.42 -62.80
N ASN A 539 15.81 -29.30 -62.87
CA ASN A 539 14.70 -29.17 -63.82
C ASN A 539 13.91 -27.87 -63.58
N GLY A 540 13.79 -27.07 -64.64
CA GLY A 540 13.17 -25.76 -64.65
C GLY A 540 14.02 -24.65 -64.00
N PHE A 541 15.31 -24.85 -63.73
CA PHE A 541 16.17 -23.78 -63.20
C PHE A 541 16.34 -22.65 -64.23
N LEU A 542 16.59 -22.97 -65.49
CA LEU A 542 16.77 -21.97 -66.55
C LEU A 542 15.47 -21.18 -66.78
N ASP A 543 14.33 -21.87 -66.88
CA ASP A 543 13.02 -21.24 -67.07
C ASP A 543 12.63 -20.33 -65.92
N LYS A 544 12.94 -20.73 -64.67
CA LYS A 544 12.66 -19.92 -63.48
C LYS A 544 13.60 -18.73 -63.37
N ASN A 545 14.83 -18.83 -63.87
CA ASN A 545 15.77 -17.71 -63.89
C ASN A 545 15.45 -16.71 -65.03
N ASN A 546 14.96 -17.22 -66.15
CA ASN A 546 14.47 -16.46 -67.30
C ASN A 546 13.07 -15.87 -67.02
N ASP A 547 12.98 -14.90 -66.10
CA ASP A 547 11.78 -14.08 -65.85
C ASP A 547 11.59 -13.02 -66.97
N LEU A 548 11.78 -13.42 -68.24
CA LEU A 548 11.84 -12.50 -69.37
C LEU A 548 10.43 -12.25 -69.93
N LEU A 549 9.91 -11.04 -69.71
CA LEU A 549 8.67 -10.60 -70.34
C LEU A 549 8.98 -10.04 -71.75
N TYR A 550 8.35 -10.60 -72.77
CA TYR A 550 8.49 -10.11 -74.14
C TYR A 550 8.11 -8.64 -74.27
N ARG A 551 8.81 -7.92 -75.15
CA ARG A 551 8.60 -6.48 -75.38
C ARG A 551 7.16 -6.16 -75.82
N ASN A 552 6.56 -6.99 -76.67
CA ASN A 552 5.16 -6.84 -77.11
C ASN A 552 4.19 -6.81 -75.92
N LEU A 553 4.37 -7.74 -74.97
CA LEU A 553 3.53 -7.82 -73.79
C LEU A 553 3.67 -6.55 -72.94
N LYS A 554 4.88 -5.98 -72.83
CA LYS A 554 5.08 -4.70 -72.14
C LYS A 554 4.38 -3.55 -72.85
N GLU A 555 4.51 -3.46 -74.18
CA GLU A 555 3.88 -2.41 -75.00
C GLU A 555 2.35 -2.40 -74.83
N VAL A 556 1.71 -3.58 -74.87
CA VAL A 556 0.26 -3.72 -74.64
C VAL A 556 -0.14 -3.33 -73.22
N MET A 557 0.62 -3.74 -72.20
CA MET A 557 0.30 -3.39 -70.81
C MET A 557 0.47 -1.89 -70.53
N CYS A 558 1.40 -1.19 -71.19
CA CYS A 558 1.53 0.27 -71.09
C CYS A 558 0.33 1.03 -71.65
N GLN A 559 -0.42 0.43 -72.59
CA GLN A 559 -1.63 1.00 -73.19
C GLN A 559 -2.91 0.75 -72.37
N SER A 560 -2.80 0.00 -71.27
CA SER A 560 -3.93 -0.33 -70.39
C SER A 560 -4.65 0.92 -69.88
N ARG A 561 -5.99 0.84 -69.85
CA ARG A 561 -6.87 1.84 -69.21
C ARG A 561 -6.96 1.70 -67.69
N ASN A 562 -6.54 0.56 -67.13
CA ASN A 562 -6.53 0.34 -65.68
C ASN A 562 -5.40 1.16 -65.04
N SER A 563 -5.73 2.01 -64.06
CA SER A 563 -4.77 2.97 -63.51
C SER A 563 -3.57 2.29 -62.84
N ILE A 564 -3.80 1.14 -62.20
CA ILE A 564 -2.80 0.36 -61.47
C ILE A 564 -1.83 -0.31 -62.45
N VAL A 565 -2.35 -0.96 -63.49
CA VAL A 565 -1.52 -1.63 -64.52
C VAL A 565 -0.65 -0.59 -65.22
N LYS A 566 -1.21 0.56 -65.59
CA LYS A 566 -0.46 1.65 -66.20
C LYS A 566 0.66 2.21 -65.30
N GLN A 567 0.44 2.30 -63.98
CA GLN A 567 1.49 2.67 -63.02
C GLN A 567 2.54 1.56 -62.81
N CYS A 568 2.16 0.29 -62.99
CA CYS A 568 3.08 -0.84 -62.89
C CYS A 568 4.00 -1.01 -64.10
N PHE A 569 3.60 -0.54 -65.29
CA PHE A 569 4.35 -0.67 -66.55
C PHE A 569 4.69 0.71 -67.12
N HIS A 570 5.87 1.22 -66.78
CA HIS A 570 6.33 2.54 -67.25
C HIS A 570 6.81 2.51 -68.70
N PRO A 571 6.48 3.54 -69.52
CA PRO A 571 6.98 3.65 -70.89
C PRO A 571 8.51 3.73 -70.99
N ASP A 572 9.18 4.19 -69.93
CA ASP A 572 10.65 4.30 -69.86
C ASP A 572 11.35 2.93 -69.93
N GLU A 573 10.66 1.84 -69.57
CA GLU A 573 11.20 0.48 -69.73
C GLU A 573 11.28 0.03 -71.19
N LEU A 574 10.59 0.72 -72.11
CA LEU A 574 10.59 0.40 -73.55
C LEU A 574 11.77 1.05 -74.29
N THR A 575 12.35 2.12 -73.72
CA THR A 575 13.51 2.84 -74.27
C THR A 575 14.83 2.28 -73.76
N ASP A 576 14.84 1.61 -72.61
CA ASP A 576 16.05 0.99 -72.07
C ASP A 576 16.46 -0.23 -72.90
N GLN A 577 17.55 -0.07 -73.67
CA GLN A 577 18.14 -1.16 -74.46
C GLN A 577 18.98 -2.11 -73.60
N ARG A 578 19.14 -1.84 -72.29
CA ARG A 578 19.80 -2.76 -71.37
C ARG A 578 18.96 -4.02 -71.22
N ARG A 579 19.61 -5.18 -71.34
CA ARG A 579 18.95 -6.47 -71.19
C ARG A 579 18.41 -6.60 -69.75
N PRO A 580 17.20 -7.16 -69.56
CA PRO A 580 16.65 -7.39 -68.23
C PRO A 580 17.59 -8.27 -67.42
N GLU A 581 17.84 -7.90 -66.16
CA GLU A 581 18.57 -8.74 -65.22
C GLU A 581 17.78 -10.03 -64.95
N THR A 582 18.47 -11.17 -64.82
CA THR A 582 17.85 -12.46 -64.48
C THR A 582 17.31 -12.46 -63.05
N ALA A 583 16.40 -13.38 -62.74
CA ALA A 583 15.79 -13.46 -61.41
C ALA A 583 16.85 -13.66 -60.30
N ALA A 584 17.87 -14.49 -60.53
CA ALA A 584 18.94 -14.75 -59.58
C ALA A 584 19.84 -13.52 -59.35
N THR A 585 20.14 -12.74 -60.39
CA THR A 585 20.94 -11.51 -60.25
C THR A 585 20.17 -10.39 -59.58
N GLN A 586 18.90 -10.17 -59.94
CA GLN A 586 18.02 -9.23 -59.22
C GLN A 586 17.94 -9.58 -57.73
N PHE A 587 17.86 -10.88 -57.44
CA PHE A 587 17.84 -11.35 -56.06
C PHE A 587 19.16 -11.08 -55.33
N LYS A 588 20.30 -11.39 -55.95
CA LYS A 588 21.63 -11.09 -55.38
C LYS A 588 21.80 -9.60 -55.06
N LEU A 589 21.40 -8.71 -55.97
CA LEU A 589 21.46 -7.25 -55.75
C LEU A 589 20.52 -6.80 -54.62
N SER A 590 19.31 -7.34 -54.59
CA SER A 590 18.34 -7.06 -53.52
C SER A 590 18.85 -7.50 -52.14
N LEU A 591 19.51 -8.65 -52.08
CA LEU A 591 20.12 -9.17 -50.87
C LEU A 591 21.32 -8.32 -50.42
N ALA A 592 22.18 -7.91 -51.34
CA ALA A 592 23.30 -7.02 -51.05
C ALA A 592 22.83 -5.71 -50.41
N LYS A 593 21.77 -5.09 -50.97
CA LYS A 593 21.14 -3.89 -50.40
C LYS A 593 20.59 -4.14 -49.00
N LEU A 594 19.96 -5.29 -48.76
CA LEU A 594 19.48 -5.66 -47.42
C LEU A 594 20.65 -5.80 -46.44
N MET A 595 21.77 -6.42 -46.84
CA MET A 595 22.95 -6.57 -45.97
C MET A 595 23.55 -5.22 -45.59
N GLU A 596 23.64 -4.26 -46.52
CA GLU A 596 24.07 -2.89 -46.22
C GLU A 596 23.17 -2.21 -45.18
N ILE A 597 21.84 -2.35 -45.34
CA ILE A 597 20.85 -1.83 -44.40
C ILE A 597 21.00 -2.46 -43.01
N LEU A 598 21.32 -3.76 -42.92
CA LEU A 598 21.49 -4.46 -41.65
C LEU A 598 22.83 -4.12 -40.99
N MET A 599 23.92 -3.98 -41.75
CA MET A 599 25.25 -3.62 -41.23
C MET A 599 25.29 -2.21 -40.63
N SER A 600 24.43 -1.30 -41.09
CA SER A 600 24.32 0.06 -40.54
C SER A 600 23.56 0.14 -39.20
N LYS A 601 22.93 -0.96 -38.75
CA LYS A 601 22.08 -0.99 -37.56
C LYS A 601 22.61 -1.97 -36.50
N GLU A 602 22.23 -1.73 -35.25
CA GLU A 602 22.54 -2.63 -34.14
C GLU A 602 21.54 -3.79 -34.11
N PRO A 603 21.98 -5.05 -34.26
CA PRO A 603 21.06 -6.16 -34.43
C PRO A 603 20.67 -6.84 -33.10
N SER A 604 19.42 -7.25 -33.02
CA SER A 604 18.83 -8.12 -31.99
C SER A 604 18.19 -9.31 -32.68
N TYR A 605 18.24 -10.49 -32.06
CA TYR A 605 17.87 -11.73 -32.72
C TYR A 605 16.76 -12.49 -32.00
N VAL A 606 15.77 -12.93 -32.77
CA VAL A 606 14.72 -13.85 -32.33
C VAL A 606 14.79 -15.12 -33.18
N ARG A 607 14.94 -16.26 -32.51
CA ARG A 607 15.06 -17.59 -33.12
C ARG A 607 13.80 -18.40 -32.77
N CYS A 608 12.90 -18.54 -33.73
CA CYS A 608 11.64 -19.24 -33.59
C CYS A 608 11.81 -20.74 -33.90
N ILE A 609 11.26 -21.60 -33.05
CA ILE A 609 11.31 -23.06 -33.15
C ILE A 609 9.89 -23.63 -33.23
N LYS A 610 9.70 -24.59 -34.13
CA LYS A 610 8.49 -25.39 -34.30
C LYS A 610 8.59 -26.68 -33.46
N PRO A 611 7.73 -26.94 -32.46
CA PRO A 611 7.89 -28.13 -31.62
C PRO A 611 7.38 -29.43 -32.25
N THR A 612 6.46 -29.38 -33.22
CA THR A 612 5.90 -30.56 -33.89
C THR A 612 5.34 -30.20 -35.28
N ASP A 613 5.36 -31.14 -36.21
CA ASP A 613 4.74 -31.00 -37.54
C ASP A 613 3.21 -31.14 -37.54
N THR A 614 2.63 -31.81 -36.54
CA THR A 614 1.18 -32.06 -36.48
C THR A 614 0.35 -30.86 -36.00
N LYS A 615 1.00 -29.72 -35.69
CA LYS A 615 0.38 -28.47 -35.21
C LYS A 615 -0.45 -28.66 -33.92
N GLN A 616 -0.10 -29.65 -33.11
CA GLN A 616 -0.78 -29.93 -31.84
C GLN A 616 -0.11 -29.18 -30.68
N PRO A 617 -0.90 -28.62 -29.74
CA PRO A 617 -0.35 -28.04 -28.52
C PRO A 617 0.25 -29.14 -27.63
N GLU A 618 1.22 -28.78 -26.79
CA GLU A 618 1.86 -29.62 -25.75
C GLU A 618 2.70 -30.81 -26.27
N ARG A 619 2.73 -31.03 -27.58
CA ARG A 619 3.57 -32.03 -28.23
C ARG A 619 4.93 -31.44 -28.59
N PHE A 620 6.00 -32.17 -28.26
CA PHE A 620 7.39 -31.78 -28.52
C PHE A 620 8.15 -32.95 -29.12
N GLU A 621 8.54 -32.82 -30.39
CA GLU A 621 9.27 -33.84 -31.15
C GLU A 621 10.76 -33.52 -31.13
N GLU A 622 11.51 -34.30 -30.35
CA GLU A 622 12.93 -34.05 -30.11
C GLU A 622 13.76 -34.06 -31.41
N VAL A 623 13.46 -34.96 -32.34
CA VAL A 623 14.19 -35.08 -33.62
C VAL A 623 14.03 -33.82 -34.47
N LEU A 624 12.80 -33.27 -34.54
CA LEU A 624 12.49 -32.06 -35.28
C LEU A 624 13.16 -30.84 -34.63
N VAL A 625 13.08 -30.72 -33.30
CA VAL A 625 13.71 -29.60 -32.60
C VAL A 625 15.23 -29.68 -32.68
N ARG A 626 15.82 -30.88 -32.62
CA ARG A 626 17.27 -31.10 -32.81
C ARG A 626 17.75 -30.57 -34.16
N HIS A 627 17.03 -30.93 -35.23
CA HIS A 627 17.32 -30.42 -36.56
C HIS A 627 17.30 -28.88 -36.60
N GLN A 628 16.31 -28.26 -35.94
CA GLN A 628 16.18 -26.80 -35.85
C GLN A 628 17.26 -26.12 -35.01
N VAL A 629 17.64 -26.71 -33.89
CA VAL A 629 18.74 -26.20 -33.04
C VAL A 629 20.04 -26.14 -33.85
N LYS A 630 20.29 -27.15 -34.68
CA LYS A 630 21.45 -27.22 -35.56
C LYS A 630 21.43 -26.16 -36.67
N TYR A 631 20.37 -26.10 -37.48
CA TYR A 631 20.38 -25.11 -38.57
C TYR A 631 20.14 -23.67 -38.11
N LEU A 632 19.57 -23.41 -36.94
CA LEU A 632 19.52 -22.04 -36.40
C LEU A 632 20.87 -21.59 -35.82
N GLY A 633 21.86 -22.48 -35.77
CA GLY A 633 23.19 -22.24 -35.21
C GLY A 633 23.14 -21.89 -33.72
N LEU A 634 22.18 -22.44 -32.96
CA LEU A 634 21.98 -22.07 -31.56
C LEU A 634 23.12 -22.57 -30.66
N MET A 635 23.69 -23.72 -31.00
CA MET A 635 24.84 -24.28 -30.26
C MET A 635 26.10 -23.47 -30.52
N GLU A 636 26.34 -23.07 -31.76
CA GLU A 636 27.44 -22.18 -32.14
C GLU A 636 27.28 -20.81 -31.48
N ASN A 637 26.06 -20.26 -31.45
CA ASN A 637 25.74 -19.04 -30.74
C ASN A 637 26.08 -19.13 -29.25
N LEU A 638 25.66 -20.22 -28.59
CA LEU A 638 25.97 -20.49 -27.20
C LEU A 638 27.48 -20.59 -26.96
N ARG A 639 28.22 -21.28 -27.83
CA ARG A 639 29.69 -21.42 -27.74
C ARG A 639 30.38 -20.06 -27.84
N VAL A 640 30.03 -19.25 -28.84
CA VAL A 640 30.58 -17.90 -29.02
C VAL A 640 30.28 -17.00 -27.81
N ARG A 641 29.03 -17.01 -27.33
CA ARG A 641 28.61 -16.16 -26.20
C ARG A 641 29.20 -16.61 -24.86
N ARG A 642 29.47 -17.90 -24.67
CA ARG A 642 30.05 -18.45 -23.43
C ARG A 642 31.58 -18.40 -23.39
N ALA A 643 32.25 -18.44 -24.53
CA ALA A 643 33.69 -18.16 -24.60
C ALA A 643 33.96 -16.71 -24.16
N GLY A 644 33.03 -15.80 -24.47
CA GLY A 644 32.99 -14.46 -23.91
C GLY A 644 32.50 -14.38 -22.47
N PHE A 645 32.44 -13.17 -21.94
CA PHE A 645 31.87 -12.85 -20.64
C PHE A 645 30.36 -12.67 -20.75
N ALA A 646 29.60 -13.50 -20.02
CA ALA A 646 28.14 -13.50 -20.06
C ALA A 646 27.50 -12.18 -19.59
N TYR A 647 28.12 -11.50 -18.62
CA TYR A 647 27.58 -10.25 -18.07
C TYR A 647 28.63 -9.15 -18.06
N ARG A 648 28.22 -7.94 -18.46
CA ARG A 648 29.07 -6.75 -18.46
C ARG A 648 28.29 -5.54 -17.94
N ARG A 649 28.92 -4.73 -17.08
CA ARG A 649 28.31 -3.49 -16.57
C ARG A 649 29.36 -2.47 -16.16
N SER A 650 29.06 -1.18 -16.30
CA SER A 650 29.94 -0.12 -15.81
C SER A 650 30.16 -0.26 -14.31
N PHE A 651 31.36 0.12 -13.85
CA PHE A 651 31.68 0.04 -12.42
C PHE A 651 30.71 0.85 -11.56
N GLU A 652 30.27 2.02 -12.04
CA GLU A 652 29.28 2.84 -11.33
C GLU A 652 27.95 2.11 -11.13
N ALA A 653 27.36 1.58 -12.21
CA ALA A 653 26.04 0.95 -12.13
C ALA A 653 26.08 -0.38 -11.36
N PHE A 654 27.20 -1.12 -11.44
CA PHE A 654 27.40 -2.33 -10.66
C PHE A 654 27.52 -1.98 -9.16
N LEU A 655 28.36 -1.01 -8.81
CA LEU A 655 28.58 -0.62 -7.42
C LEU A 655 27.30 -0.02 -6.79
N GLN A 656 26.58 0.87 -7.50
CA GLN A 656 25.35 1.46 -6.96
C GLN A 656 24.29 0.41 -6.60
N ARG A 657 24.19 -0.67 -7.39
CA ARG A 657 23.24 -1.75 -7.16
C ARG A 657 23.65 -2.67 -6.02
N TYR A 658 24.91 -3.11 -6.03
CA TYR A 658 25.39 -4.17 -5.13
C TYR A 658 26.16 -3.68 -3.91
N LYS A 659 26.38 -2.36 -3.74
CA LYS A 659 26.97 -1.77 -2.52
C LYS A 659 26.30 -2.18 -1.19
N PRO A 660 25.00 -2.53 -1.09
CA PRO A 660 24.45 -2.98 0.19
C PRO A 660 24.97 -4.34 0.66
N LEU A 661 25.58 -5.12 -0.24
CA LEU A 661 26.08 -6.46 0.07
C LEU A 661 27.37 -6.42 0.90
N CYS A 662 28.27 -5.47 0.61
CA CYS A 662 29.52 -5.32 1.33
C CYS A 662 29.45 -4.15 2.33
N PRO A 663 29.74 -4.39 3.63
CA PRO A 663 29.76 -3.35 4.65
C PRO A 663 30.69 -2.17 4.32
N ASP A 664 31.85 -2.44 3.70
CA ASP A 664 32.85 -1.41 3.38
C ASP A 664 32.41 -0.49 2.23
N THR A 665 31.53 -0.98 1.35
CA THR A 665 30.98 -0.19 0.25
C THR A 665 29.70 0.56 0.62
N TRP A 666 29.07 0.20 1.75
CA TRP A 666 27.82 0.78 2.23
C TRP A 666 28.06 1.92 3.23
N PRO A 667 27.32 3.05 3.18
CA PRO A 667 26.22 3.40 2.27
C PRO A 667 26.67 4.16 1.02
N ASN A 668 27.80 4.86 1.10
CA ASN A 668 28.36 5.69 0.04
C ASN A 668 29.85 5.41 -0.09
N TRP A 669 30.28 5.06 -1.30
CA TRP A 669 31.69 4.86 -1.64
C TRP A 669 32.33 6.19 -2.06
N GLN A 670 33.54 6.49 -1.55
CA GLN A 670 34.28 7.72 -1.87
C GLN A 670 35.61 7.48 -2.62
N GLY A 671 35.99 6.22 -2.86
CA GLY A 671 37.20 5.87 -3.61
C GLY A 671 36.97 5.78 -5.13
N LYS A 672 37.98 5.31 -5.87
CA LYS A 672 37.83 4.98 -7.29
C LYS A 672 36.80 3.86 -7.47
N LEU A 673 36.03 3.93 -8.56
CA LEU A 673 34.97 2.95 -8.84
C LEU A 673 35.51 1.53 -9.03
N SER A 674 36.67 1.37 -9.67
CA SER A 674 37.37 0.08 -9.82
C SER A 674 37.64 -0.59 -8.49
N ASP A 675 38.08 0.18 -7.50
CA ASP A 675 38.50 -0.32 -6.19
C ASP A 675 37.29 -0.69 -5.35
N GLY A 676 36.19 0.06 -5.49
CA GLY A 676 34.91 -0.27 -4.86
C GLY A 676 34.33 -1.58 -5.39
N VAL A 677 34.37 -1.78 -6.72
CA VAL A 677 33.95 -3.04 -7.32
C VAL A 677 34.89 -4.18 -6.94
N SER A 678 36.20 -3.98 -6.93
CA SER A 678 37.18 -4.98 -6.47
C SER A 678 36.95 -5.40 -5.02
N THR A 679 36.67 -4.44 -4.12
CA THR A 679 36.37 -4.70 -2.70
C THR A 679 35.07 -5.49 -2.54
N LEU A 680 34.02 -5.12 -3.29
CA LEU A 680 32.76 -5.84 -3.31
C LEU A 680 32.94 -7.29 -3.81
N VAL A 681 33.68 -7.47 -4.90
CA VAL A 681 33.93 -8.77 -5.54
C VAL A 681 34.75 -9.68 -4.62
N LYS A 682 35.74 -9.14 -3.91
CA LYS A 682 36.49 -9.87 -2.87
C LYS A 682 35.60 -10.28 -1.71
N HIS A 683 34.68 -9.42 -1.27
CA HIS A 683 33.75 -9.75 -0.19
C HIS A 683 32.75 -10.85 -0.58
N LEU A 684 32.37 -10.89 -1.86
CA LEU A 684 31.47 -11.91 -2.43
C LEU A 684 32.18 -13.22 -2.81
N ASP A 685 33.49 -13.31 -2.59
CA ASP A 685 34.32 -14.50 -2.87
C ASP A 685 34.25 -14.98 -4.33
N TYR A 686 34.31 -14.05 -5.28
CA TYR A 686 34.41 -14.43 -6.69
C TYR A 686 35.81 -14.95 -7.01
N LYS A 687 35.87 -16.06 -7.74
CA LYS A 687 37.16 -16.59 -8.20
C LYS A 687 37.71 -15.76 -9.37
N PRO A 688 39.05 -15.67 -9.55
CA PRO A 688 39.67 -14.91 -10.64
C PRO A 688 39.25 -15.36 -12.05
N GLU A 689 38.81 -16.61 -12.20
CA GLU A 689 38.30 -17.17 -13.46
C GLU A 689 36.87 -16.72 -13.78
N GLU A 690 36.11 -16.32 -12.76
CA GLU A 690 34.70 -15.96 -12.89
C GLU A 690 34.50 -14.51 -13.31
N TYR A 691 35.51 -13.65 -13.18
CA TYR A 691 35.41 -12.24 -13.56
C TYR A 691 36.72 -11.66 -14.11
N LYS A 692 36.62 -10.63 -14.94
CA LYS A 692 37.71 -9.72 -15.30
C LYS A 692 37.25 -8.28 -15.12
N LEU A 693 38.18 -7.41 -14.71
CA LEU A 693 37.94 -5.97 -14.64
C LEU A 693 38.55 -5.35 -15.91
N GLY A 694 37.70 -4.71 -16.72
CA GLY A 694 38.14 -3.89 -17.84
C GLY A 694 38.60 -2.51 -17.39
N ARG A 695 38.70 -1.58 -18.34
CA ARG A 695 39.02 -0.17 -18.04
C ARG A 695 37.87 0.57 -17.37
N SER A 696 36.63 0.29 -17.76
CA SER A 696 35.43 1.00 -17.27
C SER A 696 34.30 0.07 -16.79
N LYS A 697 34.36 -1.22 -17.13
CA LYS A 697 33.31 -2.21 -16.86
C LYS A 697 33.85 -3.45 -16.14
N ILE A 698 33.00 -4.07 -15.33
CA ILE A 698 33.21 -5.42 -14.82
C ILE A 698 32.61 -6.42 -15.81
N PHE A 699 33.36 -7.49 -16.06
CA PHE A 699 32.98 -8.61 -16.91
C PHE A 699 32.91 -9.88 -16.07
N ILE A 700 31.76 -10.55 -16.06
CA ILE A 700 31.54 -11.80 -15.31
C ILE A 700 31.35 -12.92 -16.34
N ARG A 701 32.18 -13.96 -16.24
CA ARG A 701 32.26 -15.09 -17.17
C ARG A 701 31.06 -16.01 -17.00
N PHE A 702 30.79 -16.42 -15.77
CA PHE A 702 29.69 -17.35 -15.48
C PHE A 702 28.47 -16.61 -14.93
N PRO A 703 27.30 -16.74 -15.56
CA PRO A 703 26.10 -16.08 -15.05
C PRO A 703 25.65 -16.68 -13.69
N LYS A 704 26.10 -17.89 -13.31
CA LYS A 704 25.91 -18.45 -11.95
C LYS A 704 26.45 -17.52 -10.87
N THR A 705 27.58 -16.88 -11.10
CA THR A 705 28.20 -15.91 -10.19
C THR A 705 27.32 -14.68 -10.03
N LEU A 706 26.71 -14.19 -11.12
CA LEU A 706 25.76 -13.08 -11.08
C LEU A 706 24.50 -13.45 -10.27
N PHE A 707 23.92 -14.64 -10.50
CA PHE A 707 22.70 -15.03 -9.77
C PHE A 707 22.94 -15.19 -8.28
N ARG A 708 24.09 -15.73 -7.86
CA ARG A 708 24.47 -15.78 -6.44
C ARG A 708 24.44 -14.40 -5.79
N THR A 709 24.87 -13.38 -6.53
CA THR A 709 24.94 -12.00 -6.06
C THR A 709 23.57 -11.32 -6.03
N GLU A 710 22.69 -11.62 -6.98
CA GLU A 710 21.28 -11.19 -6.92
C GLU A 710 20.53 -11.88 -5.77
N ASP A 711 20.73 -13.17 -5.55
CA ASP A 711 20.12 -13.91 -4.44
C ASP A 711 20.56 -13.33 -3.09
N ALA A 712 21.85 -13.03 -2.95
CA ALA A 712 22.37 -12.33 -1.77
C ALA A 712 21.74 -10.94 -1.59
N LEU A 713 21.46 -10.22 -2.68
CA LEU A 713 20.85 -8.90 -2.63
C LEU A 713 19.40 -8.97 -2.20
N GLU A 714 18.62 -9.91 -2.73
CA GLU A 714 17.25 -10.18 -2.31
C GLU A 714 17.17 -10.51 -0.83
N LEU A 715 18.06 -11.37 -0.32
CA LEU A 715 18.13 -11.69 1.11
C LEU A 715 18.46 -10.47 1.97
N LYS A 716 19.19 -9.47 1.45
CA LYS A 716 19.56 -8.25 2.18
C LYS A 716 18.46 -7.18 2.20
N LYS A 717 17.56 -7.16 1.21
CA LYS A 717 16.49 -6.14 1.10
C LYS A 717 15.63 -6.01 2.36
N PRO A 718 15.13 -7.09 3.00
CA PRO A 718 14.38 -6.98 4.25
C PRO A 718 15.14 -6.25 5.36
N THR A 719 16.45 -6.50 5.50
CA THR A 719 17.28 -5.83 6.51
C THR A 719 17.38 -4.32 6.28
N ILE A 720 17.52 -3.90 5.03
CA ILE A 720 17.55 -2.47 4.65
C ILE A 720 16.20 -1.82 4.96
N ALA A 721 15.10 -2.49 4.61
CA ALA A 721 13.75 -2.02 4.90
C ALA A 721 13.51 -1.87 6.41
N ILE A 722 13.93 -2.84 7.22
CA ILE A 722 13.85 -2.79 8.69
C ILE A 722 14.65 -1.60 9.24
N THR A 723 15.85 -1.34 8.71
CA THR A 723 16.69 -0.22 9.13
C THR A 723 16.01 1.13 8.84
N LEU A 724 15.46 1.30 7.64
CA LEU A 724 14.70 2.51 7.26
C LEU A 724 13.45 2.67 8.12
N GLN A 725 12.70 1.59 8.35
CA GLN A 725 11.50 1.60 9.20
C GLN A 725 11.85 1.96 10.65
N LYS A 726 12.93 1.42 11.21
CA LYS A 726 13.42 1.75 12.56
C LYS A 726 13.79 3.23 12.66
N CYS A 727 14.58 3.74 11.72
CA CYS A 727 14.98 5.15 11.69
C CYS A 727 13.76 6.08 11.56
N TRP A 728 12.82 5.77 10.67
CA TRP A 728 11.62 6.57 10.48
C TRP A 728 10.69 6.53 11.70
N ARG A 729 10.46 5.36 12.30
CA ARG A 729 9.69 5.22 13.54
C ARG A 729 10.35 6.02 14.67
N GLY A 730 11.66 5.93 14.81
CA GLY A 730 12.44 6.71 15.77
C GLY A 730 12.30 8.22 15.56
N TYR A 731 12.48 8.70 14.32
CA TYR A 731 12.29 10.10 13.97
C TYR A 731 10.85 10.58 14.25
N ARG A 732 9.85 9.77 13.92
CA ARG A 732 8.43 10.10 14.14
C ARG A 732 8.12 10.30 15.63
N GLU A 733 8.60 9.40 16.50
CA GLU A 733 8.41 9.53 17.94
C GLU A 733 9.23 10.69 18.52
N TRP A 734 10.46 10.92 18.04
CA TRP A 734 11.25 12.10 18.42
C TRP A 734 10.54 13.40 18.05
N ALA A 735 10.00 13.53 16.82
CA ALA A 735 9.27 14.71 16.37
C ALA A 735 7.96 14.91 17.14
N LYS A 736 7.27 13.82 17.52
CA LYS A 736 6.10 13.87 18.42
C LYS A 736 6.50 14.37 19.81
N TYR A 737 7.59 13.85 20.37
CA TYR A 737 8.12 14.28 21.66
C TYR A 737 8.49 15.77 21.66
N GLN A 738 9.18 16.27 20.64
CA GLN A 738 9.53 17.69 20.54
C GLN A 738 8.28 18.59 20.49
N ARG A 739 7.24 18.19 19.76
CA ARG A 739 5.96 18.92 19.74
C ARG A 739 5.29 18.96 21.11
N ILE A 740 5.23 17.83 21.81
CA ILE A 740 4.68 17.76 23.17
C ILE A 740 5.50 18.64 24.11
N ARG A 741 6.83 18.52 24.09
CA ARG A 741 7.74 19.31 24.92
C ARG A 741 7.55 20.81 24.70
N HIS A 742 7.47 21.26 23.44
CA HIS A 742 7.26 22.66 23.12
C HIS A 742 5.89 23.16 23.63
N ALA A 743 4.82 22.39 23.41
CA ALA A 743 3.49 22.71 23.93
C ALA A 743 3.47 22.78 25.46
N THR A 744 4.11 21.83 26.15
CA THR A 744 4.22 21.83 27.61
C THR A 744 4.98 23.05 28.13
N ILE A 745 6.12 23.41 27.52
CA ILE A 745 6.90 24.59 27.91
C ILE A 745 6.06 25.87 27.74
N THR A 746 5.33 25.99 26.64
CA THR A 746 4.42 27.13 26.39
C THR A 746 3.31 27.17 27.42
N ILE A 747 2.62 26.07 27.69
CA ILE A 747 1.56 26.03 28.72
C ILE A 747 2.13 26.39 30.10
N GLN A 748 3.31 25.88 30.45
CA GLN A 748 3.98 26.21 31.71
C GLN A 748 4.35 27.70 31.80
N SER A 749 4.83 28.32 30.72
CA SER A 749 5.16 29.76 30.73
C SER A 749 3.91 30.63 30.88
N TRP A 750 2.83 30.28 30.17
CA TRP A 750 1.52 30.92 30.32
C TRP A 750 0.97 30.77 31.74
N TRP A 751 1.05 29.58 32.32
CA TRP A 751 0.60 29.33 33.69
C TRP A 751 1.41 30.12 34.72
N ARG A 752 2.75 30.15 34.59
CA ARG A 752 3.62 31.00 35.42
C ARG A 752 3.22 32.48 35.29
N GLY A 753 2.94 32.95 34.08
CA GLY A 753 2.45 34.31 33.81
C GLY A 753 1.09 34.59 34.47
N VAL A 754 0.13 33.67 34.36
CA VAL A 754 -1.20 33.77 35.01
C VAL A 754 -1.05 33.79 36.54
N LYS A 755 -0.20 32.91 37.10
CA LYS A 755 0.08 32.89 38.55
C LYS A 755 0.69 34.22 39.02
N GLY A 756 1.61 34.79 38.24
CA GLY A 756 2.17 36.12 38.45
C GLY A 756 1.10 37.22 38.43
N ARG A 757 0.28 37.27 37.38
CA ARG A 757 -0.84 38.24 37.25
C ARG A 757 -1.85 38.11 38.38
N ARG A 758 -2.23 36.89 38.78
CA ARG A 758 -3.12 36.64 39.92
C ARG A 758 -2.51 37.15 41.23
N ARG A 759 -1.22 36.92 41.47
CA ARG A 759 -0.51 37.45 42.65
C ARG A 759 -0.47 38.97 42.64
N ALA A 760 -0.18 39.59 41.49
CA ALA A 760 -0.20 41.04 41.33
C ALA A 760 -1.60 41.63 41.56
N LYS A 761 -2.66 41.01 40.99
CA LYS A 761 -4.05 41.41 41.22
C LYS A 761 -4.43 41.33 42.69
N ARG A 762 -4.10 40.23 43.37
CA ARG A 762 -4.33 40.10 44.83
C ARG A 762 -3.58 41.17 45.62
N ARG A 763 -2.33 41.47 45.27
CA ARG A 763 -1.55 42.54 45.91
C ARG A 763 -2.18 43.92 45.68
N ARG A 764 -2.60 44.24 44.45
CA ARG A 764 -3.32 45.49 44.15
C ARG A 764 -4.62 45.58 44.93
N GLN A 765 -5.46 44.54 44.88
CA GLN A 765 -6.69 44.48 45.67
C GLN A 765 -6.42 44.68 47.15
N ALA A 766 -5.41 44.02 47.73
CA ALA A 766 -5.04 44.22 49.12
C ALA A 766 -4.62 45.68 49.40
N VAL A 767 -3.80 46.28 48.54
CA VAL A 767 -3.40 47.69 48.65
C VAL A 767 -4.61 48.62 48.53
N ASP A 768 -5.51 48.39 47.58
CA ASP A 768 -6.72 49.18 47.40
C ASP A 768 -7.65 49.04 48.61
N THR A 769 -7.88 47.83 49.12
CA THR A 769 -8.67 47.60 50.34
C THR A 769 -8.04 48.30 51.56
N ILE A 770 -6.72 48.20 51.74
CA ILE A 770 -6.01 48.91 52.81
C ILE A 770 -6.16 50.42 52.63
N ARG A 771 -6.00 50.94 51.41
CA ARG A 771 -6.14 52.36 51.10
C ARG A 771 -7.57 52.85 51.36
N THR A 772 -8.59 52.13 50.94
CA THR A 772 -10.00 52.44 51.21
C THR A 772 -10.28 52.42 52.71
N LEU A 773 -9.74 51.45 53.46
CA LEU A 773 -9.88 51.40 54.91
C LEU A 773 -9.19 52.60 55.60
N ILE A 774 -7.97 52.95 55.18
CA ILE A 774 -7.23 54.10 55.73
C ILE A 774 -7.95 55.41 55.41
N LYS A 775 -8.37 55.62 54.16
CA LYS A 775 -9.15 56.80 53.75
C LYS A 775 -10.46 56.89 54.54
N GLY A 776 -11.21 55.79 54.65
CA GLY A 776 -12.44 55.74 55.43
C GLY A 776 -12.20 55.99 56.92
N PHE A 777 -11.07 55.54 57.49
CA PHE A 777 -10.69 55.85 58.87
C PHE A 777 -10.31 57.33 59.07
N ILE A 778 -9.62 57.95 58.12
CA ILE A 778 -9.30 59.39 58.16
C ILE A 778 -10.60 60.21 58.13
N LEU A 779 -11.52 59.88 57.22
CA LEU A 779 -12.80 60.57 56.99
C LEU A 779 -13.95 60.04 57.87
N ARG A 780 -13.65 59.41 59.01
CA ARG A 780 -14.63 58.70 59.86
C ARG A 780 -15.68 59.60 60.52
N HIS A 781 -15.39 60.90 60.62
CA HIS A 781 -16.26 61.90 61.27
C HIS A 781 -17.00 62.79 60.27
N GLU A 782 -16.78 62.58 58.97
CA GLU A 782 -17.46 63.30 57.91
C GLU A 782 -18.76 62.59 57.46
N PRO A 783 -19.72 63.29 56.85
CA PRO A 783 -20.92 62.67 56.28
C PRO A 783 -20.58 61.60 55.25
N ARG A 784 -21.53 60.68 55.00
CA ARG A 784 -21.33 59.54 54.08
C ARG A 784 -20.91 60.05 52.68
N CYS A 785 -19.73 59.67 52.25
CA CYS A 785 -19.13 59.96 50.95
C CYS A 785 -18.59 58.66 50.32
N PRO A 786 -18.33 58.62 49.00
CA PRO A 786 -17.87 57.39 48.33
C PRO A 786 -16.59 56.78 48.93
N ASP A 787 -15.73 57.60 49.56
CA ASP A 787 -14.48 57.16 50.17
C ASP A 787 -14.65 56.57 51.60
N ASN A 788 -15.73 56.89 52.33
CA ASN A 788 -15.97 56.43 53.72
C ASN A 788 -17.12 55.42 53.87
N GLU A 789 -17.93 55.23 52.83
CA GLU A 789 -19.13 54.38 52.82
C GLU A 789 -18.86 52.95 53.32
N TYR A 790 -17.85 52.28 52.75
CA TYR A 790 -17.50 50.91 53.12
C TYR A 790 -17.06 50.79 54.58
N PHE A 791 -16.28 51.77 55.08
CA PHE A 791 -15.79 51.77 56.45
C PHE A 791 -16.94 51.95 57.45
N LEU A 792 -17.85 52.90 57.19
CA LEU A 792 -19.01 53.15 58.04
C LEU A 792 -19.94 51.94 58.09
N ASP A 793 -20.22 51.29 56.96
CA ASP A 793 -21.07 50.09 56.93
C ASP A 793 -20.41 48.90 57.63
N HIS A 794 -19.09 48.74 57.51
CA HIS A 794 -18.33 47.74 58.26
C HIS A 794 -18.38 47.98 59.78
N VAL A 795 -18.16 49.23 60.21
CA VAL A 795 -18.25 49.62 61.63
C VAL A 795 -19.66 49.36 62.18
N ARG A 796 -20.70 49.68 61.41
CA ARG A 796 -22.10 49.42 61.79
C ARG A 796 -22.38 47.94 61.97
N PHE A 797 -22.02 47.12 60.98
CA PHE A 797 -22.22 45.67 61.03
C PHE A 797 -21.42 45.01 62.15
N SER A 798 -20.14 45.38 62.29
CA SER A 798 -19.25 44.85 63.33
C SER A 798 -19.78 45.19 64.73
N TYR A 799 -20.31 46.39 64.92
CA TYR A 799 -20.91 46.78 66.19
C TYR A 799 -22.15 45.95 66.53
N LEU A 800 -23.08 45.76 65.57
CA LEU A 800 -24.26 44.93 65.77
C LEU A 800 -23.92 43.46 66.05
N MET A 801 -22.90 42.91 65.37
CA MET A 801 -22.40 41.56 65.65
C MET A 801 -21.73 41.46 67.02
N THR A 802 -21.02 42.50 67.44
CA THR A 802 -20.44 42.58 68.79
C THR A 802 -21.53 42.60 69.86
N ILE A 803 -22.61 43.37 69.64
CA ILE A 803 -23.79 43.36 70.53
C ILE A 803 -24.35 41.93 70.62
N LYS A 804 -24.63 41.28 69.47
CA LYS A 804 -25.19 39.92 69.45
C LYS A 804 -24.35 38.91 70.25
N ARG A 805 -23.02 39.01 70.17
CA ARG A 805 -22.10 38.12 70.89
C ARG A 805 -22.02 38.42 72.38
N ASN A 806 -22.13 39.68 72.75
CA ASN A 806 -21.95 40.17 74.12
C ASN A 806 -23.26 40.65 74.74
N LEU A 807 -24.36 39.94 74.47
CA LEU A 807 -25.63 40.21 75.14
C LEU A 807 -25.52 39.80 76.62
N PRO A 808 -26.09 40.59 77.55
CA PRO A 808 -26.12 40.23 78.97
C PRO A 808 -26.74 38.85 79.17
N LYS A 809 -26.11 38.01 79.99
CA LYS A 809 -26.59 36.62 80.20
C LYS A 809 -27.58 36.50 81.36
N SER A 810 -27.60 37.49 82.26
CA SER A 810 -28.45 37.54 83.44
C SER A 810 -28.98 38.96 83.64
N VAL A 811 -30.13 39.10 84.32
CA VAL A 811 -30.74 40.40 84.65
C VAL A 811 -29.82 41.27 85.52
N LEU A 812 -28.91 40.64 86.27
CA LEU A 812 -27.93 41.33 87.12
C LEU A 812 -26.68 41.78 86.37
N ASP A 813 -26.50 41.32 85.13
CA ASP A 813 -25.35 41.65 84.28
C ASP A 813 -25.59 43.02 83.61
N ARG A 814 -24.79 44.02 84.01
CA ARG A 814 -24.86 45.40 83.50
C ARG A 814 -23.89 45.66 82.34
N THR A 815 -23.22 44.64 81.82
CA THR A 815 -22.23 44.82 80.76
C THR A 815 -22.89 45.13 79.41
N TRP A 816 -22.55 46.29 78.82
CA TRP A 816 -23.02 46.68 77.48
C TRP A 816 -21.85 47.21 76.64
N PRO A 817 -21.70 46.80 75.37
CA PRO A 817 -20.63 47.29 74.51
C PRO A 817 -20.69 48.83 74.30
N VAL A 818 -19.52 49.46 74.20
CA VAL A 818 -19.42 50.91 73.93
C VAL A 818 -19.75 51.18 72.45
N PRO A 819 -20.73 52.05 72.12
CA PRO A 819 -21.07 52.37 70.75
C PRO A 819 -20.05 53.26 70.06
N PRO A 820 -19.83 53.10 68.74
CA PRO A 820 -19.17 54.10 67.92
C PRO A 820 -20.06 55.35 67.76
N PRO A 821 -19.49 56.56 67.54
CA PRO A 821 -20.23 57.84 67.55
C PRO A 821 -21.47 57.87 66.64
N SER A 822 -21.39 57.23 65.47
CA SER A 822 -22.50 57.16 64.51
C SER A 822 -23.69 56.28 64.93
N LEU A 823 -23.57 55.51 66.02
CA LEU A 823 -24.56 54.52 66.47
C LEU A 823 -24.92 54.64 67.96
N GLU A 824 -24.55 55.74 68.60
CA GLU A 824 -24.86 55.98 70.02
C GLU A 824 -26.36 55.89 70.29
N GLU A 825 -27.16 56.58 69.49
CA GLU A 825 -28.62 56.61 69.63
C GLU A 825 -29.25 55.21 69.45
N ALA A 826 -28.85 54.49 68.41
CA ALA A 826 -29.34 53.13 68.14
C ALA A 826 -28.97 52.13 69.25
N SER A 827 -27.76 52.25 69.83
CA SER A 827 -27.30 51.39 70.93
C SER A 827 -28.18 51.54 72.17
N VAL A 828 -28.56 52.77 72.52
CA VAL A 828 -29.43 53.07 73.67
C VAL A 828 -30.78 52.38 73.54
N TYR A 829 -31.39 52.42 72.35
CA TYR A 829 -32.67 51.75 72.10
C TYR A 829 -32.57 50.22 72.21
N ILE A 830 -31.54 49.62 71.61
CA ILE A 830 -31.34 48.17 71.63
C ILE A 830 -31.08 47.66 73.06
N HIS A 831 -30.28 48.40 73.85
CA HIS A 831 -30.00 48.06 75.24
C HIS A 831 -31.29 48.01 76.08
N ARG A 832 -32.13 49.03 75.95
CA ARG A 832 -33.40 49.13 76.68
C ARG A 832 -34.34 47.97 76.36
N LEU A 833 -34.44 47.59 75.08
CA LEU A 833 -35.27 46.47 74.64
C LEU A 833 -34.77 45.12 75.18
N CYS A 834 -33.45 44.90 75.17
CA CYS A 834 -32.86 43.65 75.65
C CYS A 834 -33.11 43.42 77.15
N ILE A 835 -32.84 44.42 78.00
CA ILE A 835 -33.05 44.30 79.45
C ILE A 835 -34.53 44.01 79.77
N ARG A 836 -35.46 44.73 79.13
CA ARG A 836 -36.89 44.56 79.40
C ARG A 836 -37.38 43.15 79.10
N ASN A 837 -36.86 42.53 78.04
CA ASN A 837 -37.22 41.16 77.70
C ASN A 837 -36.65 40.15 78.70
N MET A 838 -35.40 40.32 79.13
CA MET A 838 -34.76 39.43 80.11
C MET A 838 -35.45 39.44 81.47
N VAL A 839 -35.89 40.61 81.94
CA VAL A 839 -36.64 40.74 83.21
C VAL A 839 -37.95 39.97 83.13
N ASN A 840 -38.68 40.08 82.02
CA ASN A 840 -39.94 39.37 81.82
C ASN A 840 -39.74 37.84 81.81
N ASP A 841 -38.69 37.34 81.15
CA ASP A 841 -38.39 35.91 81.10
C ASP A 841 -37.98 35.34 82.45
N TYR A 842 -37.24 36.10 83.28
CA TYR A 842 -36.88 35.67 84.63
C TYR A 842 -38.11 35.51 85.53
N CYS A 843 -39.00 36.51 85.54
CA CYS A 843 -40.22 36.47 86.37
C CYS A 843 -41.14 35.30 86.00
N ARG A 844 -41.20 34.91 84.72
CA ARG A 844 -42.03 33.78 84.26
C ARG A 844 -41.50 32.41 84.65
N LYS A 845 -40.20 32.27 84.98
CA LYS A 845 -39.55 30.97 85.25
C LYS A 845 -39.62 30.51 86.71
N ILE A 846 -40.09 31.34 87.65
CA ILE A 846 -40.11 31.00 89.08
C ILE A 846 -41.32 30.12 89.43
N GLN A 847 -41.04 28.91 89.95
CA GLN A 847 -42.04 27.92 90.40
C GLN A 847 -42.57 28.24 91.82
N PRO A 848 -43.84 27.89 92.15
CA PRO A 848 -44.45 28.21 93.46
C PRO A 848 -43.75 27.57 94.67
N GLU A 849 -43.25 26.34 94.55
CA GLU A 849 -42.56 25.64 95.64
C GLU A 849 -41.21 26.30 95.98
N TRP A 850 -40.49 26.75 94.94
CA TRP A 850 -39.22 27.44 95.12
C TRP A 850 -39.41 28.81 95.82
N LYS A 851 -40.51 29.51 95.52
CA LYS A 851 -40.89 30.74 96.22
C LYS A 851 -41.08 30.52 97.72
N ASN A 852 -41.79 29.47 98.12
CA ASN A 852 -42.04 29.16 99.54
C ASN A 852 -40.74 28.79 100.29
N GLN A 853 -39.83 28.04 99.65
CA GLN A 853 -38.51 27.76 100.24
C GLN A 853 -37.67 29.03 100.44
N LEU A 854 -37.72 29.96 99.50
CA LEU A 854 -37.03 31.25 99.61
C LEU A 854 -37.62 32.11 100.75
N GLU A 855 -38.94 32.12 100.91
CA GLU A 855 -39.61 32.81 102.03
C GLU A 855 -39.17 32.26 103.41
N GLN A 856 -39.08 30.94 103.58
CA GLN A 856 -38.57 30.33 104.82
C GLN A 856 -37.11 30.69 105.12
N LYS A 857 -36.27 30.84 104.07
CA LYS A 857 -34.88 31.27 104.22
C LYS A 857 -34.77 32.75 104.62
N VAL A 858 -35.68 33.59 104.14
CA VAL A 858 -35.78 34.98 104.59
C VAL A 858 -36.11 35.03 106.08
N VAL A 859 -37.04 34.20 106.56
CA VAL A 859 -37.34 34.07 107.99
C VAL A 859 -36.13 33.59 108.79
N ALA A 860 -35.42 32.56 108.32
CA ALA A 860 -34.18 32.10 108.95
C ALA A 860 -33.09 33.19 108.98
N SER A 861 -33.02 34.04 107.94
CA SER A 861 -32.13 35.21 107.92
C SER A 861 -32.50 36.24 108.97
N GLY A 862 -33.79 36.43 109.27
CA GLY A 862 -34.21 37.33 110.34
C GLY A 862 -33.77 36.85 111.73
N MET A 863 -33.76 35.53 111.97
CA MET A 863 -33.44 34.95 113.28
C MET A 863 -31.94 34.78 113.54
N PHE A 864 -31.17 34.32 112.56
CA PHE A 864 -29.81 33.80 112.81
C PHE A 864 -28.67 34.57 112.14
N ARG A 865 -28.97 35.48 111.21
CA ARG A 865 -27.94 36.23 110.47
C ARG A 865 -27.14 37.12 111.42
N GLY A 866 -25.84 36.84 111.53
CA GLY A 866 -24.91 37.58 112.39
C GLY A 866 -25.00 37.22 113.88
N GLN A 867 -25.91 36.33 114.29
CA GLN A 867 -26.09 35.92 115.70
C GLN A 867 -25.62 34.49 115.99
N LYS A 868 -25.65 33.58 114.99
CA LYS A 868 -25.18 32.19 115.13
C LYS A 868 -24.17 31.82 114.05
N ASP A 869 -23.02 31.28 114.48
CA ASP A 869 -21.88 30.99 113.60
C ASP A 869 -22.16 29.92 112.54
N SER A 870 -23.10 29.00 112.80
CA SER A 870 -23.48 27.96 111.83
C SER A 870 -24.42 28.46 110.72
N TYR A 871 -24.92 29.70 110.78
CA TYR A 871 -25.91 30.21 109.82
C TYR A 871 -25.38 30.33 108.37
N PRO A 872 -24.18 30.89 108.09
CA PRO A 872 -23.67 31.05 106.73
C PRO A 872 -23.59 29.73 105.94
N GLN A 873 -23.21 28.64 106.61
CA GLN A 873 -23.16 27.31 106.00
C GLN A 873 -24.54 26.76 105.62
N SER A 874 -25.60 27.26 106.25
CA SER A 874 -26.98 26.88 105.95
C SER A 874 -27.54 27.62 104.73
N VAL A 875 -27.02 28.79 104.36
CA VAL A 875 -27.54 29.63 103.25
C VAL A 875 -27.56 28.90 101.90
N PRO A 876 -26.50 28.22 101.45
CA PRO A 876 -26.52 27.52 100.15
C PRO A 876 -27.30 26.21 100.17
N ARG A 877 -27.70 25.69 101.34
CA ARG A 877 -28.41 24.40 101.46
C ARG A 877 -29.92 24.62 101.54
N LEU A 878 -30.68 24.02 100.63
CA LEU A 878 -32.15 24.15 100.62
C LEU A 878 -32.79 23.50 101.86
N PHE A 879 -33.84 24.12 102.39
CA PHE A 879 -34.67 23.52 103.45
C PHE A 879 -35.57 22.44 102.82
N VAL A 880 -35.49 21.22 103.35
CA VAL A 880 -36.19 20.04 102.80
C VAL A 880 -37.45 19.76 103.62
N GLY A 881 -38.49 19.17 103.03
CA GLY A 881 -39.78 18.90 103.67
C GLY A 881 -39.69 18.17 105.02
N THR A 882 -38.95 17.07 105.10
CA THR A 882 -38.64 16.30 106.32
C THR A 882 -37.28 15.62 106.17
N ARG A 883 -36.54 15.40 107.27
CA ARG A 883 -35.21 14.75 107.25
C ARG A 883 -35.23 13.29 107.70
N LEU A 884 -36.37 12.83 108.22
CA LEU A 884 -36.65 11.42 108.49
C LEU A 884 -37.54 10.86 107.38
N GLU A 885 -37.18 9.71 106.84
CA GLU A 885 -38.00 9.01 105.86
C GLU A 885 -39.20 8.32 106.54
N ASN A 886 -40.29 8.11 105.79
CA ASN A 886 -41.52 7.57 106.36
C ASN A 886 -41.33 6.16 106.98
N GLU A 887 -40.36 5.39 106.52
CA GLU A 887 -40.10 4.03 107.02
C GLU A 887 -39.30 4.02 108.34
N GLU A 888 -38.57 5.09 108.65
CA GLU A 888 -37.73 5.22 109.86
C GLU A 888 -38.54 5.61 111.12
N ILE A 889 -39.79 6.02 110.95
CA ILE A 889 -40.71 6.34 112.05
C ILE A 889 -41.53 5.10 112.37
N ASN A 890 -41.31 4.51 113.56
CA ASN A 890 -41.97 3.28 113.99
C ASN A 890 -43.51 3.35 113.84
N LEU A 891 -44.10 2.35 113.16
CA LEU A 891 -45.52 2.29 112.82
C LEU A 891 -46.46 2.47 114.02
N LYS A 892 -46.11 1.94 115.20
CA LYS A 892 -46.91 2.10 116.42
C LYS A 892 -46.99 3.56 116.88
N VAL A 893 -45.91 4.33 116.72
CA VAL A 893 -45.88 5.76 117.06
C VAL A 893 -46.78 6.54 116.11
N ARG A 894 -46.80 6.19 114.82
CA ARG A 894 -47.67 6.83 113.82
C ARG A 894 -49.15 6.53 114.07
N GLN A 895 -49.49 5.29 114.44
CA GLN A 895 -50.84 4.92 114.84
C GLN A 895 -51.28 5.65 116.12
N THR A 896 -50.38 5.82 117.10
CA THR A 896 -50.68 6.52 118.36
C THR A 896 -50.90 8.03 118.17
N LEU A 897 -50.31 8.63 117.14
CA LEU A 897 -50.44 10.07 116.85
C LEU A 897 -51.75 10.43 116.10
N GLY A 898 -52.44 9.45 115.50
CA GLY A 898 -53.73 9.64 114.82
C GLY A 898 -53.65 10.44 113.51
N SER A 899 -54.70 10.33 112.68
CA SER A 899 -54.77 10.92 111.32
C SER A 899 -54.61 12.44 111.28
N GLU A 900 -55.04 13.13 112.34
CA GLU A 900 -55.07 14.60 112.42
C GLU A 900 -53.70 15.24 112.75
N ASN A 901 -52.78 14.50 113.38
CA ASN A 901 -51.44 15.01 113.73
C ASN A 901 -50.36 14.41 112.84
N LYS A 902 -50.56 14.49 111.51
CA LYS A 902 -49.56 14.07 110.52
C LYS A 902 -48.24 14.81 110.76
N VAL A 903 -47.15 14.06 110.85
CA VAL A 903 -45.78 14.59 111.01
C VAL A 903 -45.46 15.47 109.80
N LYS A 904 -45.26 16.77 110.04
CA LYS A 904 -44.88 17.75 109.01
C LYS A 904 -43.37 17.86 108.88
N TYR A 905 -42.63 17.62 109.96
CA TYR A 905 -41.18 17.59 109.96
C TYR A 905 -40.66 16.61 111.02
N GLY A 906 -39.66 15.80 110.65
CA GLY A 906 -38.97 14.90 111.57
C GLY A 906 -37.46 15.07 111.45
N VAL A 907 -36.77 15.06 112.60
CA VAL A 907 -35.31 15.13 112.67
C VAL A 907 -34.77 14.26 113.82
N PRO A 908 -33.66 13.52 113.62
CA PRO A 908 -32.99 12.83 114.72
C PRO A 908 -32.31 13.85 115.66
N VAL A 909 -32.42 13.61 116.97
CA VAL A 909 -31.84 14.49 118.00
C VAL A 909 -31.22 13.68 119.14
N ILE A 910 -30.22 14.23 119.80
CA ILE A 910 -29.63 13.66 121.01
C ILE A 910 -30.18 14.44 122.22
N LYS A 911 -30.83 13.75 123.15
CA LYS A 911 -31.32 14.34 124.40
C LYS A 911 -30.33 14.09 125.53
N TYR A 912 -30.04 15.13 126.30
CA TYR A 912 -29.21 15.03 127.50
C TYR A 912 -30.07 14.91 128.77
N ASP A 913 -29.76 13.94 129.63
CA ASP A 913 -30.46 13.74 130.89
C ASP A 913 -30.14 14.84 131.92
N ARG A 914 -31.14 15.25 132.70
CA ARG A 914 -31.03 16.36 133.66
C ARG A 914 -30.13 16.09 134.87
N HIS A 915 -29.95 14.82 135.22
CA HIS A 915 -29.05 14.39 136.29
C HIS A 915 -27.90 13.59 135.68
N GLY A 916 -26.71 14.19 135.65
CA GLY A 916 -25.49 13.54 135.14
C GLY A 916 -25.23 13.66 133.64
N TYR A 917 -26.09 14.37 132.88
CA TYR A 917 -25.83 14.77 131.48
C TYR A 917 -25.45 13.64 130.51
N ARG A 918 -26.02 12.44 130.67
CA ARG A 918 -25.79 11.34 129.72
C ARG A 918 -26.56 11.59 128.42
N ALA A 919 -25.86 11.49 127.29
CA ALA A 919 -26.43 11.59 125.95
C ALA A 919 -27.31 10.38 125.62
N ARG A 920 -28.51 10.62 125.10
CA ARG A 920 -29.43 9.57 124.64
C ARG A 920 -30.03 9.94 123.27
N PRO A 921 -29.87 9.11 122.23
CA PRO A 921 -30.48 9.37 120.92
C PRO A 921 -32.01 9.25 121.00
N ARG A 922 -32.71 10.17 120.30
CA ARG A 922 -34.17 10.32 120.24
C ARG A 922 -34.57 10.83 118.85
N GLN A 923 -35.85 10.71 118.51
CA GLN A 923 -36.41 11.36 117.32
C GLN A 923 -37.32 12.52 117.77
N LEU A 924 -37.16 13.67 117.13
CA LEU A 924 -38.01 14.85 117.34
C LEU A 924 -38.97 14.96 116.15
N LEU A 925 -40.27 14.80 116.42
CA LEU A 925 -41.32 14.88 115.40
C LEU A 925 -42.20 16.11 115.66
N MET A 926 -42.36 16.94 114.65
CA MET A 926 -43.20 18.14 114.67
C MET A 926 -44.49 17.86 113.91
N THR A 927 -45.62 17.95 114.60
CA THR A 927 -46.95 17.84 114.02
C THR A 927 -47.58 19.22 113.89
N GLY A 928 -48.79 19.32 113.34
CA GLY A 928 -49.49 20.60 113.21
C GLY A 928 -49.78 21.30 114.54
N SER A 929 -49.81 20.57 115.66
CA SER A 929 -50.20 21.09 116.98
C SER A 929 -49.11 20.97 118.06
N SER A 930 -48.22 19.98 117.95
CA SER A 930 -47.31 19.63 119.05
C SER A 930 -45.98 19.04 118.59
N VAL A 931 -45.00 19.11 119.49
CA VAL A 931 -43.67 18.51 119.35
C VAL A 931 -43.60 17.25 120.20
N VAL A 932 -43.17 16.15 119.59
CA VAL A 932 -43.17 14.83 120.21
C VAL A 932 -41.77 14.25 120.21
N LEU A 933 -41.32 13.78 121.37
CA LEU A 933 -40.01 13.16 121.56
C LEU A 933 -40.15 11.65 121.73
N VAL A 934 -39.57 10.91 120.80
CA VAL A 934 -39.78 9.46 120.62
C VAL A 934 -38.48 8.70 120.88
N GLN A 935 -38.59 7.54 121.54
CA GLN A 935 -37.55 6.52 121.54
C GLN A 935 -38.13 5.21 121.02
N GLU A 936 -37.59 4.76 119.90
CA GLU A 936 -38.02 3.55 119.19
C GLU A 936 -39.53 3.52 119.00
N SER A 937 -40.26 2.74 119.80
CA SER A 937 -41.71 2.53 119.71
C SER A 937 -42.54 3.30 120.76
N LYS A 938 -41.91 4.06 121.68
CA LYS A 938 -42.61 4.73 122.79
C LYS A 938 -42.41 6.25 122.78
N ILE A 939 -43.53 6.98 122.90
CA ILE A 939 -43.55 8.43 123.11
C ILE A 939 -43.15 8.73 124.56
N LYS A 940 -42.14 9.58 124.74
CA LYS A 940 -41.55 9.84 126.06
C LYS A 940 -41.97 11.19 126.62
N GLN A 941 -42.21 12.15 125.75
CA GLN A 941 -42.69 13.49 126.09
C GLN A 941 -43.40 14.10 124.87
N ARG A 942 -44.55 14.72 125.11
CA ARG A 942 -45.29 15.53 124.13
C ARG A 942 -45.41 16.93 124.69
N ILE A 943 -45.08 17.93 123.89
CA ILE A 943 -45.15 19.36 124.23
C ILE A 943 -46.05 20.01 123.21
N ASP A 944 -47.12 20.63 123.68
CA ASP A 944 -48.02 21.37 122.82
C ASP A 944 -47.45 22.76 122.52
N TYR A 945 -47.62 23.29 121.30
CA TYR A 945 -47.00 24.57 120.94
C TYR A 945 -47.44 25.73 121.85
N GLY A 946 -48.68 25.69 122.36
CA GLY A 946 -49.18 26.66 123.34
C GLY A 946 -48.37 26.67 124.64
N SER A 947 -47.92 25.50 125.10
CA SER A 947 -47.16 25.32 126.35
C SER A 947 -45.66 25.62 126.25
N LEU A 948 -45.12 25.81 125.03
CA LEU A 948 -43.70 26.11 124.84
C LEU A 948 -43.38 27.57 125.22
N LEU A 949 -42.63 27.81 126.29
CA LEU A 949 -42.35 29.18 126.76
C LEU A 949 -41.33 29.91 125.89
N GLY A 950 -40.37 29.19 125.32
CA GLY A 950 -39.32 29.77 124.49
C GLY A 950 -38.32 28.72 124.02
N ILE A 951 -37.47 29.13 123.07
CA ILE A 951 -36.43 28.26 122.49
C ILE A 951 -35.10 28.99 122.64
N SER A 952 -34.16 28.39 123.35
CA SER A 952 -32.82 28.96 123.52
C SER A 952 -31.81 28.18 122.69
N VAL A 953 -30.97 28.88 121.96
CA VAL A 953 -29.92 28.32 121.11
C VAL A 953 -28.62 29.03 121.47
N SER A 954 -27.48 28.35 121.36
CA SER A 954 -26.18 29.01 121.54
C SER A 954 -25.74 29.77 120.27
N SER A 955 -24.81 30.71 120.41
CA SER A 955 -24.19 31.40 119.27
C SER A 955 -23.19 30.52 118.50
N LEU A 956 -22.70 29.42 119.08
CA LEU A 956 -21.65 28.56 118.49
C LEU A 956 -22.22 27.47 117.54
N SER A 957 -21.31 26.77 116.86
CA SER A 957 -21.62 25.66 115.93
C SER A 957 -21.76 24.29 116.64
N ASP A 958 -22.37 24.27 117.82
CA ASP A 958 -22.45 23.13 118.72
C ASP A 958 -23.61 22.15 118.45
N GLY A 959 -24.63 22.63 117.73
CA GLY A 959 -25.85 21.89 117.45
C GLY A 959 -26.85 21.85 118.60
N PHE A 960 -26.67 22.60 119.69
CA PHE A 960 -27.56 22.55 120.86
C PHE A 960 -28.71 23.55 120.78
N PHE A 961 -29.89 23.11 121.24
CA PHE A 961 -31.03 23.97 121.51
C PHE A 961 -31.86 23.43 122.69
N VAL A 962 -32.43 24.35 123.45
CA VAL A 962 -33.22 24.07 124.66
C VAL A 962 -34.65 24.51 124.43
N LEU A 963 -35.60 23.63 124.74
CA LEU A 963 -37.03 23.94 124.74
C LEU A 963 -37.49 24.17 126.19
N HIS A 964 -37.94 25.39 126.48
CA HIS A 964 -38.40 25.79 127.80
C HIS A 964 -39.89 25.46 127.99
N VAL A 965 -40.22 24.77 129.09
CA VAL A 965 -41.58 24.28 129.38
C VAL A 965 -41.94 24.60 130.84
N PRO A 966 -43.20 24.97 131.16
CA PRO A 966 -43.60 25.35 132.53
C PRO A 966 -43.34 24.25 133.58
N THR A 967 -42.74 24.60 134.72
CA THR A 967 -42.36 23.67 135.81
C THR A 967 -43.21 23.80 137.08
N ALA A 968 -44.47 24.24 136.98
CA ALA A 968 -45.32 24.54 138.14
C ALA A 968 -45.87 23.30 138.90
N ASP A 969 -45.96 22.11 138.26
CA ASP A 969 -46.56 20.91 138.86
C ASP A 969 -45.56 19.76 139.10
N SER A 970 -45.64 19.12 140.28
CA SER A 970 -44.70 18.07 140.75
C SER A 970 -44.63 16.80 139.89
N LYS A 971 -45.56 16.61 138.93
CA LYS A 971 -45.59 15.50 137.98
C LYS A 971 -45.02 15.83 136.59
N GLN A 972 -44.79 17.09 136.24
CA GLN A 972 -44.33 17.48 134.91
C GLN A 972 -42.80 17.56 134.77
N LYS A 973 -42.33 17.10 133.62
CA LYS A 973 -40.92 16.92 133.26
C LYS A 973 -40.42 18.26 132.68
N GLY A 974 -39.61 19.02 133.44
CA GLY A 974 -39.00 20.30 133.01
C GLY A 974 -38.14 20.27 131.72
N ASP A 975 -37.47 21.38 131.44
CA ASP A 975 -36.83 21.74 130.16
C ASP A 975 -36.08 20.61 129.44
N LEU A 976 -36.11 20.68 128.10
CA LEU A 976 -35.47 19.72 127.21
C LEU A 976 -34.21 20.30 126.60
N VAL A 977 -33.07 19.70 126.94
CA VAL A 977 -31.78 19.98 126.30
C VAL A 977 -31.57 18.98 125.17
N LEU A 978 -31.56 19.49 123.93
CA LEU A 978 -31.46 18.70 122.70
C LEU A 978 -30.27 19.15 121.86
N GLN A 979 -29.74 18.23 121.07
CA GLN A 979 -28.70 18.48 120.09
C GLN A 979 -29.09 17.89 118.73
N SER A 980 -28.87 18.61 117.64
CA SER A 980 -29.17 18.18 116.26
C SER A 980 -28.15 18.76 115.27
N ASP A 981 -27.86 18.04 114.18
CA ASP A 981 -26.99 18.53 113.11
C ASP A 981 -27.68 19.56 112.20
N HIS A 982 -29.01 19.68 112.31
CA HIS A 982 -29.84 20.58 111.49
C HIS A 982 -30.57 21.64 112.33
N VAL A 983 -29.91 22.21 113.35
CA VAL A 983 -30.53 23.18 114.28
C VAL A 983 -31.21 24.35 113.57
N ILE A 984 -30.57 24.97 112.57
CA ILE A 984 -31.15 26.15 111.90
C ILE A 984 -32.47 25.79 111.21
N GLU A 985 -32.50 24.68 110.48
CA GLU A 985 -33.70 24.21 109.78
C GLU A 985 -34.79 23.76 110.77
N ALA A 986 -34.41 22.97 111.78
CA ALA A 986 -35.35 22.46 112.78
C ALA A 986 -35.94 23.58 113.64
N VAL A 987 -35.13 24.53 114.10
CA VAL A 987 -35.61 25.65 114.92
C VAL A 987 -36.41 26.65 114.09
N THR A 988 -36.01 26.99 112.85
CA THR A 988 -36.84 27.86 112.01
C THR A 988 -38.20 27.22 111.72
N LYS A 989 -38.25 25.92 111.41
CA LYS A 989 -39.53 25.24 111.20
C LYS A 989 -40.36 25.15 112.47
N LEU A 990 -39.74 24.83 113.60
CA LEU A 990 -40.44 24.77 114.89
C LEU A 990 -41.00 26.15 115.26
N ALA A 991 -40.23 27.22 115.08
CA ALA A 991 -40.65 28.59 115.37
C ALA A 991 -41.77 29.09 114.44
N VAL A 992 -41.73 28.74 113.15
CA VAL A 992 -42.79 29.05 112.19
C VAL A 992 -44.05 28.25 112.48
N MET A 993 -43.92 26.97 112.86
CA MET A 993 -45.07 26.11 113.17
C MET A 993 -45.72 26.42 114.52
N SER A 994 -44.94 26.90 115.49
CA SER A 994 -45.43 27.31 116.80
C SER A 994 -45.81 28.80 116.85
N ASP A 995 -45.64 29.54 115.76
CA ASP A 995 -45.80 31.00 115.66
C ASP A 995 -45.07 31.79 116.78
N LYS A 996 -43.87 31.33 117.15
CA LYS A 996 -43.04 31.91 118.24
C LYS A 996 -41.68 32.37 117.74
N ILE A 997 -41.66 32.99 116.56
CA ILE A 997 -40.45 33.51 115.90
C ILE A 997 -39.70 34.51 116.81
N HIS A 998 -40.44 35.32 117.58
CA HIS A 998 -39.86 36.35 118.46
C HIS A 998 -39.33 35.82 119.81
N VAL A 999 -39.53 34.54 120.12
CA VAL A 999 -39.17 33.93 121.42
C VAL A 999 -38.00 32.94 121.29
N VAL A 1000 -37.29 33.01 120.16
CA VAL A 1000 -36.01 32.31 119.96
C VAL A 1000 -34.89 33.21 120.46
N ASN A 1001 -34.22 32.80 121.54
CA ASN A 1001 -33.12 33.56 122.13
C ASN A 1001 -31.77 32.90 121.80
N VAL A 1002 -30.81 33.69 121.31
CA VAL A 1002 -29.45 33.21 121.00
C VAL A 1002 -28.49 33.70 122.09
N SER A 1003 -28.07 32.80 122.98
CA SER A 1003 -27.19 33.12 124.11
C SER A 1003 -25.72 32.86 123.78
N GLN A 1004 -24.81 33.75 124.19
CA GLN A 1004 -23.38 33.66 123.82
C GLN A 1004 -22.54 32.81 124.78
N ASP A 1005 -22.78 32.91 126.09
CA ASP A 1005 -21.88 32.33 127.10
C ASP A 1005 -22.47 31.13 127.82
N SER A 1006 -23.73 31.21 128.26
CA SER A 1006 -24.41 30.10 128.94
C SER A 1006 -25.91 30.10 128.72
N ILE A 1007 -26.51 28.90 128.73
CA ILE A 1007 -27.97 28.73 128.73
C ILE A 1007 -28.39 28.11 130.05
N ARG A 1008 -29.29 28.79 130.76
CA ARG A 1008 -29.91 28.27 131.99
C ARG A 1008 -31.19 27.52 131.62
N PHE A 1009 -31.40 26.37 132.23
CA PHE A 1009 -32.59 25.57 132.02
C PHE A 1009 -33.10 24.97 133.33
N ALA A 1010 -34.42 24.83 133.46
CA ALA A 1010 -35.03 24.39 134.71
C ALA A 1010 -34.94 22.86 134.93
N ILE A 1011 -34.41 22.45 136.08
CA ILE A 1011 -34.45 21.06 136.58
C ILE A 1011 -35.60 20.92 137.59
N ALA A 1012 -36.24 19.76 137.63
CA ALA A 1012 -37.40 19.51 138.50
C ALA A 1012 -37.08 19.81 139.98
N ARG A 1013 -38.03 20.43 140.69
CA ARG A 1013 -37.94 20.94 142.08
C ARG A 1013 -37.11 22.23 142.26
N GLY A 1014 -37.28 23.21 141.36
CA GLY A 1014 -36.76 24.57 141.54
C GLY A 1014 -35.23 24.72 141.48
N LYS A 1015 -34.50 23.70 141.00
CA LYS A 1015 -33.05 23.76 140.78
C LYS A 1015 -32.78 24.14 139.34
N GLU A 1016 -31.84 25.05 139.10
CA GLU A 1016 -31.41 25.41 137.74
C GLU A 1016 -30.18 24.62 137.32
N GLY A 1017 -30.17 24.15 136.08
CA GLY A 1017 -28.99 23.63 135.40
C GLY A 1017 -28.43 24.69 134.45
N ILE A 1018 -27.11 24.77 134.35
CA ILE A 1018 -26.42 25.70 133.45
C ILE A 1018 -25.61 24.91 132.44
N ILE A 1019 -25.70 25.30 131.17
CA ILE A 1019 -24.85 24.83 130.08
C ILE A 1019 -23.91 25.98 129.73
N ASP A 1020 -22.61 25.78 129.96
CA ASP A 1020 -21.57 26.76 129.66
C ASP A 1020 -20.97 26.44 128.28
N PHE A 1021 -20.95 27.42 127.39
CA PHE A 1021 -20.42 27.28 126.04
C PHE A 1021 -19.04 27.93 125.93
N THR A 1022 -18.07 27.17 125.44
CA THR A 1022 -16.69 27.63 125.27
C THR A 1022 -16.20 27.35 123.84
N CYS A 1023 -15.27 28.16 123.35
CA CYS A 1023 -14.68 27.95 122.02
C CYS A 1023 -13.48 27.00 122.12
N GLY A 1024 -13.40 25.99 121.24
CA GLY A 1024 -12.24 25.09 121.13
C GLY A 1024 -12.22 24.29 119.82
N ALA A 1025 -11.15 23.53 119.60
CA ALA A 1025 -10.87 22.90 118.30
C ALA A 1025 -11.82 21.75 117.90
N GLU A 1026 -12.37 21.02 118.88
CA GLU A 1026 -13.27 19.89 118.66
C GLU A 1026 -14.52 20.02 119.53
N LEU A 1027 -15.65 19.50 119.03
CA LEU A 1027 -16.89 19.45 119.80
C LEU A 1027 -16.74 18.47 120.97
N ARG A 1028 -16.67 18.98 122.20
CA ARG A 1028 -16.57 18.17 123.43
C ARG A 1028 -17.63 18.56 124.44
N VAL A 1029 -18.38 17.56 124.92
CA VAL A 1029 -19.44 17.73 125.91
C VAL A 1029 -19.05 16.99 127.18
N VAL A 1030 -18.71 17.71 128.25
CA VAL A 1030 -18.21 17.12 129.50
C VAL A 1030 -18.88 17.79 130.69
N LYS A 1031 -19.14 17.01 131.75
CA LYS A 1031 -19.59 17.57 133.02
C LYS A 1031 -18.39 18.25 133.72
N ALA A 1032 -18.44 19.56 133.87
CA ALA A 1032 -17.39 20.33 134.51
C ALA A 1032 -17.36 20.08 136.04
N LYS A 1033 -16.21 20.33 136.67
CA LYS A 1033 -16.00 20.10 138.12
C LYS A 1033 -16.96 20.92 139.00
N ASN A 1034 -17.47 22.05 138.50
CA ASN A 1034 -18.50 22.89 139.13
C ASN A 1034 -19.93 22.32 139.02
N GLY A 1035 -20.12 21.17 138.37
CA GLY A 1035 -21.41 20.52 138.20
C GLY A 1035 -22.21 20.95 136.96
N HIS A 1036 -21.74 21.95 136.20
CA HIS A 1036 -22.36 22.43 134.97
C HIS A 1036 -22.04 21.51 133.77
N LEU A 1037 -22.82 21.61 132.69
CA LEU A 1037 -22.50 20.98 131.42
C LEU A 1037 -21.63 21.94 130.60
N ALA A 1038 -20.35 21.62 130.43
CA ALA A 1038 -19.45 22.40 129.59
C ALA A 1038 -19.46 21.82 128.16
N VAL A 1039 -19.84 22.66 127.20
CA VAL A 1039 -19.82 22.36 125.77
C VAL A 1039 -18.75 23.21 125.13
N THR A 1040 -17.72 22.56 124.59
CA THR A 1040 -16.69 23.22 123.79
C THR A 1040 -17.00 22.99 122.32
N ALA A 1041 -17.10 24.04 121.51
CA ALA A 1041 -17.43 23.95 120.07
C ALA A 1041 -16.54 24.88 119.22
N PRO A 1042 -16.28 24.53 117.95
CA PRO A 1042 -15.46 25.35 117.06
C PRO A 1042 -16.19 26.61 116.59
N ARG A 1043 -15.45 27.73 116.47
CA ARG A 1043 -15.89 28.91 115.72
C ARG A 1043 -15.55 28.72 114.24
N ILE A 1044 -16.60 28.66 113.42
CA ILE A 1044 -16.47 28.43 111.97
C ILE A 1044 -16.09 29.71 111.21
N ASN A 1045 -16.13 30.87 111.86
CA ASN A 1045 -15.76 32.15 111.27
C ASN A 1045 -14.45 32.69 111.87
N SER A 1046 -13.31 32.28 111.29
CA SER A 1046 -12.04 33.03 111.44
C SER A 1046 -11.20 32.96 110.15
N SER A 1047 -11.78 33.42 109.04
CA SER A 1047 -11.06 33.96 107.88
C SER A 1047 -12.10 34.47 106.88
N VAL A 1048 -12.41 35.78 106.94
CA VAL A 1048 -12.98 36.50 105.79
C VAL A 1048 -11.83 36.81 104.84
#